data_AF-A0A657PLL0-F1
#
_entry.id   AF-A0A657PLL0-F1
#
_cell.length_a   1.000
_cell.length_b   1.000
_cell.length_c   1.000
_cell.angle_alpha   90.00
_cell.angle_beta   90.00
_cell.angle_gamma   90.00
#
_symmetry.space_group_name_H-M   'P 1'
#
loop_
_entity.id
_entity.type
_entity.pdbx_description
1 polymer ?
#
loop_
_entity_poly.entity_id
_entity_poly.type
_entity_poly.pdbx_seq_one_letter_code
_entity_poly.pdbx_strand_id
1 'polypeptide(L)'
;HTGCVILAPHLVRLTKRDLGLPHIDQASERQRADGMCWSDEAERYNDGNPFKITARDERGVIVTILADNYYGYCKKEVKTQISYAANLYGLAEEEHSGGALAFPRRNHGVEFGVDSKTREDGYTFQEMLERFGDIMDLQPEGHAIDRNHPEILYVPQDLRMDLLNQRITWRRNGAEMGIRLQPGRIYIQPNGYKVEMNPHPYTKSWRLVGTDPEGTFCHKPSTVSGGGKSEISKSLDDAVISYAMFIDDLDQDLDHVQAIFDHDYTTRFRPGCEHEDHDPSRKPLSHERSLGSFIKLLTPSPSYTDEYNAWLDSIPNRIQALAFVIKRFYQDDWGDDWRRFISVDIIDGSPGHEMKIFGKRIVGSYLRMGFDHEAKWRTFKVRQDFIATEKIQMEDDISTSVVVAPGQMREGCSLDIDERHSAKLVKNCEFRLFQRPDDAIHPGFDKQTEHDMAQPGNFIANFEPLDPRQLAAIVEDVFTFGSFTQPMSDLLQEAYDEQSPYVVSSAHPRMVDGAPSKNPRYLQTRTDLTKPLRKYVADIGTRLHRKLPMEKPLCYPVDAVLTGRRNNPPESGIRALAVYNPIHYQELPELFMDFVCSLTGKSPSTTGAGSEGALTKGPFNALRPTADLNNALVSFILTGHAGFSSSAGFIGPNMRVDHDVSLLIPEIWARLDPHERDPAFLIEHGYLEPVNDFEFDGRKVLASRLGYRITDRFVHGFLGKIFDTPNAVFTEEILKPETQSMEVFADGINN
;
A
#
# COMPACT_ATOMS: atom_id res chain seq x y z
N HIS A 1 0.43 -35.04 0.55
CA HIS A 1 -0.95 -34.90 1.03
C HIS A 1 -1.90 -34.92 -0.16
N THR A 2 -3.13 -35.41 0.02
CA THR A 2 -4.13 -35.54 -1.06
C THR A 2 -5.45 -34.93 -0.61
N GLY A 3 -6.05 -34.15 -1.50
CA GLY A 3 -7.30 -33.44 -1.26
C GLY A 3 -8.42 -33.87 -2.22
N CYS A 4 -9.66 -33.87 -1.75
CA CYS A 4 -10.85 -34.11 -2.57
C CYS A 4 -11.93 -33.08 -2.21
N VAL A 5 -12.57 -32.49 -3.23
CA VAL A 5 -13.71 -31.57 -3.07
C VAL A 5 -14.87 -32.10 -3.92
N ILE A 6 -16.05 -32.23 -3.32
CA ILE A 6 -17.27 -32.71 -3.99
C ILE A 6 -18.32 -31.60 -3.92
N LEU A 7 -18.80 -31.13 -5.06
CA LEU A 7 -19.91 -30.17 -5.14
C LEU A 7 -21.24 -30.92 -5.11
N ALA A 8 -22.07 -30.65 -4.11
CA ALA A 8 -23.34 -31.33 -3.89
C ALA A 8 -24.42 -30.35 -3.40
N PRO A 9 -24.79 -29.31 -4.18
CA PRO A 9 -25.74 -28.28 -3.76
C PRO A 9 -27.14 -28.80 -3.46
N HIS A 10 -27.49 -30.02 -3.88
CA HIS A 10 -28.77 -30.65 -3.57
C HIS A 10 -28.90 -31.09 -2.11
N LEU A 11 -27.81 -31.18 -1.35
CA LEU A 11 -27.82 -31.70 0.04
C LEU A 11 -28.55 -30.79 1.03
N VAL A 12 -28.72 -29.50 0.73
CA VAL A 12 -29.51 -28.57 1.57
C VAL A 12 -30.99 -28.95 1.70
N ARG A 13 -31.45 -29.95 0.93
CA ARG A 13 -32.82 -30.46 0.97
C ARG A 13 -33.01 -31.62 1.95
N LEU A 14 -31.92 -32.23 2.44
CA LEU A 14 -32.00 -33.38 3.33
C LEU A 14 -32.48 -32.98 4.73
N THR A 15 -33.29 -33.83 5.36
CA THR A 15 -33.72 -33.61 6.75
C THR A 15 -32.64 -34.11 7.72
N LYS A 16 -32.61 -33.52 8.92
CA LYS A 16 -31.75 -33.98 10.02
C LYS A 16 -32.06 -35.43 10.39
N ARG A 17 -33.34 -35.84 10.35
CA ARG A 17 -33.79 -37.20 10.64
C ARG A 17 -33.27 -38.21 9.62
N ASP A 18 -33.42 -37.93 8.32
CA ASP A 18 -33.01 -38.87 7.26
C ASP A 18 -31.48 -39.05 7.22
N LEU A 19 -30.73 -38.08 7.72
CA LEU A 19 -29.28 -38.16 7.95
C LEU A 19 -28.89 -38.90 9.24
N GLY A 20 -29.86 -39.32 10.05
CA GLY A 20 -29.62 -40.08 11.29
C GLY A 20 -29.20 -39.24 12.49
N LEU A 21 -29.46 -37.93 12.51
CA LEU A 21 -29.24 -37.10 13.70
C LEU A 21 -30.23 -37.48 14.82
N PRO A 22 -29.87 -37.31 16.11
CA PRO A 22 -30.75 -37.66 17.22
C PRO A 22 -31.91 -36.67 17.37
N HIS A 23 -33.02 -37.16 17.94
CA HIS A 23 -34.04 -36.28 18.50
C HIS A 23 -33.43 -35.43 19.64
N ILE A 24 -33.92 -34.21 19.85
CA ILE A 24 -33.37 -33.26 20.84
C ILE A 24 -33.23 -33.88 22.25
N ASP A 25 -34.16 -34.74 22.66
CA ASP A 25 -34.15 -35.43 23.95
C ASP A 25 -32.98 -36.41 24.13
N GLN A 26 -32.42 -36.89 23.02
CA GLN A 26 -31.29 -37.83 22.98
C GLN A 26 -29.97 -37.14 22.61
N ALA A 27 -30.03 -35.85 22.24
CA ALA A 27 -28.87 -35.08 21.84
C ALA A 27 -28.07 -34.60 23.05
N SER A 28 -26.74 -34.69 22.97
CA SER A 28 -25.82 -34.03 23.89
C SER A 28 -25.97 -32.50 23.85
N GLU A 29 -25.51 -31.81 24.89
CA GLU A 29 -25.50 -30.33 24.92
C GLU A 29 -24.80 -29.73 23.71
N ARG A 30 -23.68 -30.32 23.29
CA ARG A 30 -22.93 -29.88 22.11
C ARG A 30 -23.74 -30.03 20.82
N GLN A 31 -24.41 -31.17 20.63
CA GLN A 31 -25.27 -31.37 19.45
C GLN A 31 -26.42 -30.38 19.42
N ARG A 32 -27.02 -30.05 20.58
CA ARG A 32 -28.07 -29.03 20.66
C ARG A 32 -27.54 -27.65 20.29
N ALA A 33 -26.37 -27.27 20.82
CA ALA A 33 -25.74 -25.98 20.52
C ALA A 33 -25.36 -25.82 19.04
N ASP A 34 -24.87 -26.88 18.41
CA ASP A 34 -24.48 -26.88 16.99
C ASP A 34 -25.68 -27.12 16.03
N GLY A 35 -26.91 -27.26 16.55
CA GLY A 35 -28.09 -27.59 15.74
C GLY A 35 -28.06 -29.01 15.12
N MET A 36 -27.20 -29.90 15.61
CA MET A 36 -27.01 -31.30 15.19
C MET A 36 -28.00 -32.26 15.87
N CYS A 37 -29.25 -31.82 15.99
CA CYS A 37 -30.39 -32.59 16.47
C CYS A 37 -31.69 -32.02 15.89
N TRP A 38 -32.79 -32.75 15.99
CA TRP A 38 -34.10 -32.32 15.50
C TRP A 38 -35.18 -32.46 16.58
N SER A 39 -36.19 -31.60 16.50
CA SER A 39 -37.44 -31.68 17.26
C SER A 39 -38.63 -31.97 16.35
N ASP A 40 -38.58 -31.49 15.11
CA ASP A 40 -39.51 -31.82 14.03
C ASP A 40 -38.78 -32.64 12.94
N GLU A 41 -39.42 -33.72 12.47
CA GLU A 41 -38.89 -34.60 11.42
C GLU A 41 -38.62 -33.88 10.09
N ALA A 42 -39.32 -32.77 9.84
CA ALA A 42 -39.16 -31.96 8.63
C ALA A 42 -37.97 -30.98 8.69
N GLU A 43 -37.29 -30.85 9.84
CA GLU A 43 -36.14 -29.96 9.99
C GLU A 43 -35.03 -30.31 9.00
N ARG A 44 -34.64 -29.34 8.17
CA ARG A 44 -33.55 -29.50 7.20
C ARG A 44 -32.20 -29.45 7.90
N TYR A 45 -31.24 -30.20 7.38
CA TYR A 45 -29.86 -30.10 7.84
C TYR A 45 -29.32 -28.69 7.60
N ASN A 46 -28.66 -28.12 8.61
CA ASN A 46 -28.20 -26.73 8.63
C ASN A 46 -29.31 -25.72 8.27
N ASP A 47 -30.56 -26.05 8.63
CA ASP A 47 -31.77 -25.26 8.34
C ASP A 47 -32.00 -24.99 6.84
N GLY A 48 -31.42 -25.84 5.98
CA GLY A 48 -31.47 -25.70 4.53
C GLY A 48 -30.53 -24.63 3.97
N ASN A 49 -29.62 -24.10 4.79
CA ASN A 49 -28.58 -23.16 4.36
C ASN A 49 -27.36 -23.89 3.80
N PRO A 50 -26.59 -23.24 2.89
CA PRO A 50 -25.27 -23.71 2.46
C PRO A 50 -24.35 -24.13 3.60
N PHE A 51 -23.64 -25.24 3.41
CA PHE A 51 -22.63 -25.73 4.36
C PHE A 51 -21.48 -26.41 3.65
N LYS A 52 -20.40 -26.65 4.41
CA LYS A 52 -19.35 -27.59 4.05
C LYS A 52 -19.16 -28.61 5.16
N ILE A 53 -18.83 -29.85 4.79
CA ILE A 53 -18.49 -30.91 5.74
C ILE A 53 -17.18 -31.57 5.33
N THR A 54 -16.25 -31.69 6.27
CA THR A 54 -14.87 -32.11 6.00
C THR A 54 -14.50 -33.32 6.86
N ALA A 55 -13.93 -34.35 6.24
CA ALA A 55 -13.28 -35.49 6.90
C ALA A 55 -11.77 -35.48 6.59
N ARG A 56 -10.95 -35.70 7.61
CA ARG A 56 -9.48 -35.59 7.58
C ARG A 56 -8.87 -36.11 8.88
N ASP A 57 -7.62 -36.54 8.82
CA ASP A 57 -6.80 -36.97 9.96
C ASP A 57 -5.29 -36.88 9.67
N GLU A 58 -4.43 -37.49 10.48
CA GLU A 58 -2.97 -37.45 10.34
C GLU A 58 -2.42 -38.21 9.11
N ARG A 59 -3.23 -39.02 8.41
CA ARG A 59 -2.77 -39.79 7.24
C ARG A 59 -2.51 -38.93 6.00
N GLY A 60 -2.82 -37.63 6.06
CA GLY A 60 -2.55 -36.69 4.98
C GLY A 60 -3.61 -36.66 3.87
N VAL A 61 -4.84 -37.12 4.16
CA VAL A 61 -5.99 -37.08 3.24
C VAL A 61 -7.10 -36.21 3.82
N ILE A 62 -7.62 -35.28 3.02
CA ILE A 62 -8.74 -34.41 3.35
C ILE A 62 -9.82 -34.49 2.26
N VAL A 63 -11.07 -34.70 2.67
CA VAL A 63 -12.24 -34.78 1.80
C VAL A 63 -13.28 -33.78 2.29
N THR A 64 -13.72 -32.88 1.41
CA THR A 64 -14.78 -31.90 1.72
C THR A 64 -15.93 -31.99 0.74
N ILE A 65 -17.15 -31.96 1.25
CA ILE A 65 -18.36 -31.78 0.46
C ILE A 65 -18.85 -30.32 0.64
N LEU A 66 -19.15 -29.64 -0.46
CA LEU A 66 -19.72 -28.31 -0.50
C LEU A 66 -21.19 -28.39 -0.93
N ALA A 67 -22.11 -28.00 -0.05
CA ALA A 67 -23.55 -28.01 -0.31
C ALA A 67 -24.03 -26.69 -0.94
N ASP A 68 -23.24 -26.13 -1.86
CA ASP A 68 -23.52 -24.92 -2.63
C ASP A 68 -22.62 -24.90 -3.87
N ASN A 69 -22.92 -24.05 -4.86
CA ASN A 69 -22.14 -23.93 -6.09
C ASN A 69 -21.54 -22.53 -6.31
N TYR A 70 -21.62 -21.62 -5.34
CA TYR A 70 -20.94 -20.35 -5.40
C TYR A 70 -19.42 -20.55 -5.38
N TYR A 71 -18.76 -19.96 -6.38
CA TYR A 71 -17.34 -20.14 -6.68
C TYR A 71 -16.39 -19.79 -5.53
N GLY A 72 -16.81 -18.89 -4.63
CA GLY A 72 -16.03 -18.53 -3.46
C GLY A 72 -15.78 -19.72 -2.52
N TYR A 73 -16.74 -20.65 -2.40
CA TYR A 73 -16.55 -21.86 -1.59
C TYR A 73 -15.49 -22.78 -2.20
N CYS A 74 -15.48 -22.95 -3.53
CA CYS A 74 -14.45 -23.73 -4.23
C CYS A 74 -13.06 -23.13 -3.99
N LYS A 75 -12.90 -21.82 -4.18
CA LYS A 75 -11.64 -21.11 -3.94
C LYS A 75 -11.15 -21.34 -2.50
N LYS A 76 -12.01 -21.09 -1.53
CA LYS A 76 -11.63 -21.14 -0.11
C LYS A 76 -11.46 -22.56 0.41
N GLU A 77 -12.05 -23.58 -0.24
CA GLU A 77 -11.79 -24.96 0.13
C GLU A 77 -10.41 -25.44 -0.34
N VAL A 78 -9.93 -24.98 -1.50
CA VAL A 78 -8.52 -25.16 -1.88
C VAL A 78 -7.60 -24.54 -0.82
N LYS A 79 -7.90 -23.32 -0.36
CA LYS A 79 -7.19 -22.66 0.75
C LYS A 79 -7.14 -23.55 2.00
N THR A 80 -8.27 -24.12 2.41
CA THR A 80 -8.36 -25.03 3.55
C THR A 80 -7.50 -26.28 3.39
N GLN A 81 -7.48 -26.87 2.20
CA GLN A 81 -6.68 -28.08 1.95
C GLN A 81 -5.18 -27.78 1.87
N ILE A 82 -4.78 -26.60 1.37
CA ILE A 82 -3.39 -26.12 1.44
C ILE A 82 -2.99 -25.90 2.90
N SER A 83 -3.84 -25.25 3.71
CA SER A 83 -3.59 -25.06 5.14
C SER A 83 -3.42 -26.40 5.87
N TYR A 84 -4.27 -27.38 5.58
CA TYR A 84 -4.15 -28.73 6.11
C TYR A 84 -2.79 -29.36 5.74
N ALA A 85 -2.39 -29.28 4.46
CA ALA A 85 -1.10 -29.81 4.01
C ALA A 85 0.09 -29.10 4.67
N ALA A 86 0.07 -27.77 4.80
CA ALA A 86 1.12 -26.99 5.44
C ALA A 86 1.33 -27.40 6.90
N ASN A 87 0.23 -27.56 7.65
CA ASN A 87 0.27 -27.99 9.05
C ASN A 87 0.89 -29.38 9.22
N LEU A 88 0.54 -30.35 8.37
CA LEU A 88 1.10 -31.70 8.45
C LEU A 88 2.54 -31.78 7.92
N TYR A 89 2.94 -30.84 7.06
CA TYR A 89 4.31 -30.75 6.55
C TYR A 89 5.29 -30.17 7.57
N GLY A 90 4.84 -29.22 8.40
CA GLY A 90 5.56 -28.76 9.61
C GLY A 90 6.60 -27.65 9.42
N LEU A 91 6.97 -27.30 8.19
CA LEU A 91 7.92 -26.21 7.88
C LEU A 91 7.30 -25.06 7.07
N ALA A 92 5.99 -25.14 6.84
CA ALA A 92 5.28 -24.21 5.98
C ALA A 92 4.06 -23.66 6.69
N GLU A 93 3.70 -22.45 6.31
CA GLU A 93 2.45 -21.81 6.70
C GLU A 93 1.58 -21.60 5.47
N GLU A 94 0.27 -21.71 5.64
CA GLU A 94 -0.69 -21.14 4.71
C GLU A 94 -1.23 -19.87 5.36
N GLU A 95 -1.25 -18.76 4.63
CA GLU A 95 -1.55 -17.45 5.17
C GLU A 95 -2.66 -16.76 4.37
N HIS A 96 -3.54 -16.08 5.10
CA HIS A 96 -4.51 -15.14 4.53
C HIS A 96 -3.89 -13.75 4.52
N SER A 97 -3.05 -13.50 3.51
CA SER A 97 -2.17 -12.35 3.46
C SER A 97 -2.14 -11.71 2.06
N GLY A 98 -2.00 -10.39 2.06
CA GLY A 98 -1.60 -9.61 0.89
C GLY A 98 -0.15 -9.19 1.01
N GLY A 99 0.46 -8.72 -0.08
CA GLY A 99 1.86 -8.32 -0.02
C GLY A 99 2.38 -7.74 -1.32
N ALA A 100 3.33 -6.81 -1.20
CA ALA A 100 3.93 -6.13 -2.33
C ALA A 100 5.41 -5.83 -2.07
N LEU A 101 6.21 -6.01 -3.11
CA LEU A 101 7.57 -5.49 -3.17
C LEU A 101 7.50 -4.04 -3.69
N ALA A 102 7.77 -3.09 -2.80
CA ALA A 102 7.61 -1.66 -3.06
C ALA A 102 8.97 -0.99 -3.30
N PHE A 103 9.18 -0.44 -4.49
CA PHE A 103 10.40 0.29 -4.87
C PHE A 103 10.16 1.80 -4.77
N PRO A 104 10.95 2.53 -3.96
CA PRO A 104 10.86 3.98 -3.91
C PRO A 104 11.06 4.61 -5.28
N ARG A 105 10.26 5.65 -5.54
CA ARG A 105 10.38 6.47 -6.76
C ARG A 105 10.52 7.94 -6.41
N ARG A 106 11.21 8.66 -7.28
CA ARG A 106 11.48 10.10 -7.13
C ARG A 106 11.26 10.84 -8.44
N ASN A 107 10.70 12.03 -8.37
CA ASN A 107 10.61 12.95 -9.50
C ASN A 107 11.88 13.81 -9.55
N HIS A 108 12.72 13.57 -10.55
CA HIS A 108 13.96 14.31 -10.83
C HIS A 108 13.71 15.62 -11.58
N GLY A 109 12.51 15.84 -12.10
CA GLY A 109 12.16 17.07 -12.82
C GLY A 109 12.70 17.03 -14.24
N VAL A 110 13.54 18.00 -14.60
CA VAL A 110 14.04 18.17 -15.98
C VAL A 110 15.46 17.66 -16.20
N GLU A 111 16.19 17.32 -15.14
CA GLU A 111 17.59 16.91 -15.23
C GLU A 111 17.96 15.84 -14.20
N PHE A 112 18.87 14.94 -14.55
CA PHE A 112 19.42 13.90 -13.66
C PHE A 112 20.89 13.61 -14.01
N GLY A 113 21.73 13.27 -13.02
CA GLY A 113 23.11 12.78 -13.23
C GLY A 113 24.25 13.81 -13.17
N VAL A 114 23.93 15.11 -13.01
CA VAL A 114 24.95 16.19 -12.99
C VAL A 114 25.80 16.18 -11.71
N ASP A 115 25.24 15.71 -10.59
CA ASP A 115 25.90 15.64 -9.29
C ASP A 115 26.54 14.25 -9.05
N SER A 116 27.70 14.22 -8.40
CA SER A 116 28.37 12.98 -7.97
C SER A 116 27.53 12.16 -7.00
N LYS A 117 26.57 12.75 -6.28
CA LYS A 117 25.62 12.02 -5.41
C LYS A 117 24.75 10.99 -6.14
N THR A 118 24.64 11.10 -7.47
CA THR A 118 23.93 10.11 -8.30
C THR A 118 24.80 8.92 -8.71
N ARG A 119 26.06 8.90 -8.25
CA ARG A 119 27.10 7.93 -8.62
C ARG A 119 27.55 7.20 -7.36
N GLU A 120 26.81 6.13 -7.05
CA GLU A 120 27.20 5.19 -6.01
C GLU A 120 28.53 4.50 -6.35
N ASP A 121 29.47 4.52 -5.41
CA ASP A 121 30.77 3.90 -5.59
C ASP A 121 30.67 2.38 -5.78
N GLY A 122 31.65 1.80 -6.48
CA GLY A 122 31.74 0.36 -6.65
C GLY A 122 30.94 -0.21 -7.82
N TYR A 123 30.29 0.63 -8.64
CA TYR A 123 29.59 0.19 -9.86
C TYR A 123 30.23 0.81 -11.10
N THR A 124 30.39 0.02 -12.16
CA THR A 124 30.88 0.53 -13.46
C THR A 124 30.16 -0.14 -14.62
N PHE A 125 30.05 0.59 -15.74
CA PHE A 125 29.44 0.04 -16.96
C PHE A 125 30.24 -1.16 -17.49
N GLN A 126 31.57 -1.13 -17.36
CA GLN A 126 32.42 -2.24 -17.78
C GLN A 126 32.16 -3.51 -16.95
N GLU A 127 32.11 -3.40 -15.61
CA GLU A 127 31.80 -4.56 -14.76
C GLU A 127 30.40 -5.13 -15.06
N MET A 128 29.42 -4.26 -15.33
CA MET A 128 28.09 -4.70 -15.74
C MET A 128 28.13 -5.50 -17.06
N LEU A 129 28.87 -5.05 -18.07
CA LEU A 129 29.04 -5.80 -19.31
C LEU A 129 29.74 -7.14 -19.11
N GLU A 130 30.77 -7.18 -18.25
CA GLU A 130 31.49 -8.42 -17.93
C GLU A 130 30.59 -9.47 -17.26
N ARG A 131 29.65 -9.03 -16.42
CA ARG A 131 28.72 -9.92 -15.68
C ARG A 131 27.45 -10.26 -16.43
N PHE A 132 26.90 -9.32 -17.19
CA PHE A 132 25.55 -9.39 -17.77
C PHE A 132 25.53 -9.22 -19.29
N GLY A 133 26.69 -9.24 -19.95
CA GLY A 133 26.81 -9.05 -21.40
C GLY A 133 25.98 -10.01 -22.26
N ASP A 134 25.64 -11.19 -21.73
CA ASP A 134 24.83 -12.19 -22.44
C ASP A 134 23.39 -11.74 -22.74
N ILE A 135 22.84 -10.82 -21.93
CA ILE A 135 21.51 -10.24 -22.15
C ILE A 135 21.56 -8.87 -22.82
N MET A 136 22.76 -8.40 -23.18
CA MET A 136 22.99 -7.05 -23.68
C MET A 136 23.48 -7.05 -25.13
N ASP A 137 22.99 -6.10 -25.92
CA ASP A 137 23.52 -5.75 -27.23
C ASP A 137 24.25 -4.40 -27.14
N LEU A 138 25.59 -4.46 -27.11
CA LEU A 138 26.45 -3.30 -26.91
C LEU A 138 26.48 -2.40 -28.15
N GLN A 139 26.18 -1.12 -27.96
CA GLN A 139 26.14 -0.13 -29.03
C GLN A 139 27.45 0.66 -29.14
N PRO A 140 27.77 1.23 -30.32
CA PRO A 140 28.99 2.01 -30.55
C PRO A 140 29.19 3.16 -29.57
N GLU A 141 28.11 3.84 -29.18
CA GLU A 141 28.12 5.00 -28.28
C GLU A 141 28.48 4.61 -26.83
N GLY A 142 28.47 3.32 -26.49
CA GLY A 142 28.81 2.82 -25.15
C GLY A 142 27.65 2.73 -24.18
N HIS A 143 26.43 2.58 -24.71
CA HIS A 143 25.27 2.05 -24.00
C HIS A 143 24.96 0.65 -24.54
N ALA A 144 24.06 -0.09 -23.91
CA ALA A 144 23.60 -1.38 -24.44
C ALA A 144 22.08 -1.46 -24.43
N ILE A 145 21.52 -2.30 -25.30
CA ILE A 145 20.09 -2.56 -25.38
C ILE A 145 19.83 -3.97 -24.83
N ASP A 146 18.78 -4.16 -24.04
CA ASP A 146 18.41 -5.48 -23.56
C ASP A 146 17.88 -6.36 -24.71
N ARG A 147 18.37 -7.60 -24.80
CA ARG A 147 18.02 -8.54 -25.88
C ARG A 147 16.60 -9.09 -25.76
N ASN A 148 16.05 -9.15 -24.54
CA ASN A 148 14.70 -9.65 -24.29
C ASN A 148 13.66 -8.51 -24.40
N HIS A 149 14.05 -7.29 -24.03
CA HIS A 149 13.17 -6.12 -23.97
C HIS A 149 13.86 -4.87 -24.54
N PRO A 150 13.76 -4.60 -25.86
CA PRO A 150 14.42 -3.47 -26.51
C PRO A 150 14.08 -2.07 -25.95
N GLU A 151 13.02 -1.97 -25.15
CA GLU A 151 12.63 -0.79 -24.38
C GLU A 151 13.66 -0.42 -23.29
N ILE A 152 14.47 -1.39 -22.85
CA ILE A 152 15.47 -1.24 -21.78
C ILE A 152 16.82 -0.90 -22.39
N LEU A 153 17.39 0.22 -21.94
CA LEU A 153 18.72 0.67 -22.32
C LEU A 153 19.61 0.75 -21.07
N TYR A 154 20.70 0.00 -21.09
CA TYR A 154 21.73 0.06 -20.07
C TYR A 154 22.68 1.21 -20.39
N VAL A 155 22.83 2.14 -19.46
CA VAL A 155 23.63 3.37 -19.64
C VAL A 155 24.75 3.47 -18.61
N PRO A 156 25.85 4.19 -18.91
CA PRO A 156 26.90 4.42 -17.93
C PRO A 156 26.40 5.17 -16.69
N GLN A 157 27.07 4.99 -15.55
CA GLN A 157 26.67 5.67 -14.30
C GLN A 157 26.98 7.18 -14.35
N ASP A 158 28.16 7.55 -14.85
CA ASP A 158 28.55 8.93 -15.12
C ASP A 158 27.89 9.42 -16.41
N LEU A 159 26.69 9.98 -16.27
CA LEU A 159 25.92 10.55 -17.37
C LEU A 159 25.21 11.83 -16.93
N ARG A 160 24.64 12.54 -17.90
CA ARG A 160 23.66 13.62 -17.70
C ARG A 160 22.44 13.33 -18.56
N MET A 161 21.26 13.31 -17.96
CA MET A 161 19.97 13.27 -18.66
C MET A 161 19.36 14.66 -18.62
N ASP A 162 19.09 15.23 -19.80
CA ASP A 162 18.46 16.53 -19.97
C ASP A 162 17.13 16.33 -20.72
N LEU A 163 16.03 16.57 -20.01
CA LEU A 163 14.68 16.44 -20.52
C LEU A 163 14.35 17.51 -21.57
N LEU A 164 14.81 18.74 -21.37
CA LEU A 164 14.48 19.87 -22.22
C LEU A 164 15.12 19.72 -23.60
N ASN A 165 16.37 19.26 -23.63
CA ASN A 165 17.10 18.95 -24.86
C ASN A 165 16.86 17.52 -25.36
N GLN A 166 16.16 16.68 -24.59
CA GLN A 166 15.94 15.25 -24.86
C GLN A 166 17.24 14.48 -25.13
N ARG A 167 18.27 14.69 -24.32
CA ARG A 167 19.59 14.08 -24.51
C ARG A 167 20.06 13.37 -23.25
N ILE A 168 20.74 12.24 -23.45
CA ILE A 168 21.53 11.57 -22.43
C ILE A 168 22.97 11.61 -22.92
N THR A 169 23.88 12.16 -22.13
CA THR A 169 25.29 12.35 -22.51
C THR A 169 26.24 11.83 -21.46
N TRP A 170 27.38 11.26 -21.88
CA TRP A 170 28.45 10.79 -20.99
C TRP A 170 29.80 10.93 -21.69
N ARG A 171 30.91 10.81 -20.95
CA ARG A 171 32.25 10.79 -21.53
C ARG A 171 32.76 9.35 -21.67
N ARG A 172 33.35 9.05 -22.83
CA ARG A 172 34.02 7.77 -23.10
C ARG A 172 35.28 8.03 -23.92
N ASN A 173 36.42 7.51 -23.45
CA ASN A 173 37.73 7.67 -24.12
C ASN A 173 38.08 9.14 -24.47
N GLY A 174 37.70 10.08 -23.59
CA GLY A 174 37.93 11.52 -23.79
C GLY A 174 36.95 12.23 -24.74
N ALA A 175 36.03 11.50 -25.38
CA ALA A 175 34.98 12.07 -26.23
C ALA A 175 33.62 12.10 -25.50
N GLU A 176 32.82 13.11 -25.79
CA GLU A 176 31.41 13.14 -25.37
C GLU A 176 30.59 12.24 -26.31
N MET A 177 29.88 11.29 -25.72
CA MET A 177 28.92 10.42 -26.37
C MET A 177 27.52 10.77 -25.91
N GLY A 178 26.50 10.35 -26.66
CA GLY A 178 25.14 10.48 -26.17
C GLY A 178 24.10 9.82 -27.06
N ILE A 179 22.93 9.63 -26.46
CA ILE A 179 21.72 9.11 -27.11
C ILE A 179 20.56 10.06 -26.84
N ARG A 180 19.46 9.83 -27.55
CA ARG A 180 18.22 10.59 -27.34
C ARG A 180 17.46 10.03 -26.14
N LEU A 181 17.01 10.92 -25.26
CA LEU A 181 16.03 10.61 -24.21
C LEU A 181 14.64 10.48 -24.86
N GLN A 182 13.95 9.35 -24.66
CA GLN A 182 12.70 9.03 -25.34
C GLN A 182 11.63 8.54 -24.34
N PRO A 183 10.35 8.90 -24.53
CA PRO A 183 9.24 8.25 -23.86
C PRO A 183 9.19 6.74 -24.15
N GLY A 184 8.72 5.95 -23.18
CA GLY A 184 8.57 4.50 -23.32
C GLY A 184 9.89 3.72 -23.26
N ARG A 185 11.03 4.38 -23.01
CA ARG A 185 12.32 3.75 -22.75
C ARG A 185 12.64 3.76 -21.25
N ILE A 186 13.33 2.73 -20.80
CA ILE A 186 13.76 2.55 -19.41
C ILE A 186 15.28 2.53 -19.38
N TYR A 187 15.88 3.55 -18.77
CA TYR A 187 17.33 3.69 -18.71
C TYR A 187 17.84 3.14 -17.39
N ILE A 188 18.63 2.07 -17.42
CA ILE A 188 19.13 1.39 -16.22
C ILE A 188 20.63 1.66 -16.05
N GLN A 189 21.01 2.20 -14.90
CA GLN A 189 22.40 2.43 -14.52
C GLN A 189 23.06 1.15 -13.96
N PRO A 190 24.41 1.08 -13.88
CA PRO A 190 25.11 -0.11 -13.42
C PRO A 190 24.80 -0.54 -11.97
N ASN A 191 24.34 0.39 -11.13
CA ASN A 191 23.86 0.11 -9.77
C ASN A 191 22.38 -0.33 -9.73
N GLY A 192 21.74 -0.54 -10.88
CA GLY A 192 20.36 -0.98 -11.00
C GLY A 192 19.29 0.12 -10.86
N TYR A 193 19.71 1.38 -10.67
CA TYR A 193 18.81 2.53 -10.65
C TYR A 193 18.19 2.74 -12.03
N LYS A 194 16.87 2.98 -12.06
CA LYS A 194 16.12 3.13 -13.33
C LYS A 194 15.64 4.57 -13.48
N VAL A 195 15.74 5.13 -14.69
CA VAL A 195 15.19 6.44 -15.03
C VAL A 195 14.28 6.33 -16.24
N GLU A 196 13.11 6.95 -16.17
CA GLU A 196 12.12 7.00 -17.25
C GLU A 196 11.69 8.44 -17.52
N MET A 197 11.38 8.74 -18.78
CA MET A 197 10.73 9.99 -19.19
C MET A 197 9.21 9.79 -19.17
N ASN A 198 8.53 10.36 -18.17
CA ASN A 198 7.10 10.18 -17.96
C ASN A 198 6.33 11.48 -18.19
N PRO A 199 5.13 11.42 -18.81
CA PRO A 199 4.27 12.57 -18.91
C PRO A 199 3.70 12.89 -17.51
N HIS A 200 3.45 14.17 -17.25
CA HIS A 200 2.67 14.56 -16.11
C HIS A 200 1.20 14.17 -16.34
N PRO A 201 0.51 13.49 -15.40
CA PRO A 201 -0.84 12.97 -15.64
C PRO A 201 -1.86 14.08 -15.93
N TYR A 202 -1.67 15.27 -15.37
CA TYR A 202 -2.62 16.40 -15.48
C TYR A 202 -2.13 17.61 -16.28
N THR A 203 -0.87 17.60 -16.74
CA THR A 203 -0.34 18.73 -17.52
C THR A 203 0.37 18.21 -18.75
N LYS A 204 0.54 19.06 -19.77
CA LYS A 204 1.32 18.69 -20.97
C LYS A 204 2.84 18.67 -20.73
N SER A 205 3.28 18.74 -19.48
CA SER A 205 4.69 18.69 -19.11
C SER A 205 5.17 17.24 -18.96
N TRP A 206 6.49 17.08 -19.00
CA TRP A 206 7.16 15.80 -18.81
C TRP A 206 8.11 15.91 -17.62
N ARG A 207 8.49 14.76 -17.07
CA ARG A 207 9.43 14.66 -15.97
C ARG A 207 10.29 13.40 -16.08
N LEU A 208 11.49 13.47 -15.53
CA LEU A 208 12.33 12.31 -15.26
C LEU A 208 11.88 11.67 -13.95
N VAL A 209 11.54 10.39 -13.98
CA VAL A 209 11.18 9.59 -12.80
C VAL A 209 12.24 8.54 -12.58
N GLY A 210 12.83 8.55 -11.38
CA GLY A 210 13.79 7.55 -10.95
C GLY A 210 13.15 6.50 -10.06
N THR A 211 13.62 5.25 -10.15
CA THR A 211 13.16 4.11 -9.34
C THR A 211 14.36 3.35 -8.78
N ASP A 212 14.33 3.08 -7.48
CA ASP A 212 15.44 2.44 -6.77
C ASP A 212 15.68 0.99 -7.24
N PRO A 213 16.92 0.48 -7.11
CA PRO A 213 17.26 -0.91 -7.45
C PRO A 213 16.65 -1.96 -6.52
N GLU A 214 16.54 -1.62 -5.25
CA GLU A 214 16.02 -2.49 -4.18
C GLU A 214 14.64 -2.04 -3.73
N GLY A 215 13.81 -3.02 -3.43
CA GLY A 215 12.46 -2.82 -2.94
C GLY A 215 12.32 -3.34 -1.52
N THR A 216 11.27 -2.90 -0.83
CA THR A 216 10.89 -3.42 0.48
C THR A 216 9.67 -4.32 0.35
N PHE A 217 9.81 -5.59 0.68
CA PHE A 217 8.71 -6.55 0.69
C PHE A 217 7.86 -6.37 1.95
N CYS A 218 6.76 -5.66 1.77
CA CYS A 218 5.72 -5.46 2.76
C CYS A 218 4.72 -6.63 2.73
N HIS A 219 4.65 -7.40 3.81
CA HIS A 219 3.75 -8.54 4.00
C HIS A 219 2.61 -8.15 4.95
N LYS A 220 1.35 -8.38 4.56
CA LYS A 220 0.14 -7.98 5.31
C LYS A 220 -0.74 -9.20 5.65
N PRO A 221 -0.38 -10.00 6.67
CA PRO A 221 -1.14 -11.16 7.11
C PRO A 221 -2.26 -10.79 8.09
N SER A 222 -3.07 -11.80 8.46
CA SER A 222 -4.01 -11.77 9.58
C SER A 222 -4.90 -10.52 9.63
N THR A 223 -5.31 -10.04 8.46
CA THR A 223 -6.02 -8.78 8.29
C THR A 223 -7.49 -9.06 8.00
N VAL A 224 -8.36 -8.67 8.94
CA VAL A 224 -9.82 -8.90 8.85
C VAL A 224 -10.43 -8.23 7.62
N SER A 225 -11.63 -8.67 7.24
CA SER A 225 -12.38 -8.10 6.12
C SER A 225 -12.64 -6.59 6.31
N GLY A 226 -12.03 -5.78 5.44
CA GLY A 226 -12.06 -4.31 5.52
C GLY A 226 -10.89 -3.70 6.30
N GLY A 227 -9.90 -4.49 6.74
CA GLY A 227 -8.61 -4.01 7.27
C GLY A 227 -7.59 -3.65 6.18
N GLY A 228 -7.98 -3.73 4.90
CA GLY A 228 -7.17 -3.29 3.77
C GLY A 228 -6.02 -4.23 3.40
N LYS A 229 -6.27 -5.55 3.37
CA LYS A 229 -5.28 -6.58 2.97
C LYS A 229 -4.71 -6.31 1.58
N SER A 230 -5.57 -6.20 0.56
CA SER A 230 -5.14 -6.02 -0.84
C SER A 230 -4.63 -4.60 -1.14
N GLU A 231 -4.96 -3.61 -0.30
CA GLU A 231 -4.51 -2.22 -0.44
C GLU A 231 -2.98 -2.09 -0.39
N ILE A 232 -2.28 -3.02 0.27
CA ILE A 232 -0.80 -3.06 0.30
C ILE A 232 -0.20 -3.13 -1.12
N SER A 233 -0.93 -3.69 -2.09
CA SER A 233 -0.49 -3.90 -3.46
C SER A 233 -1.15 -3.00 -4.50
N LYS A 234 -2.21 -2.25 -4.14
CA LYS A 234 -2.86 -1.30 -5.06
C LYS A 234 -1.97 -0.10 -5.32
N SER A 235 -2.08 0.52 -6.50
CA SER A 235 -1.33 1.72 -6.82
C SER A 235 -1.83 2.91 -5.98
N LEU A 236 -0.90 3.70 -5.42
CA LEU A 236 -1.27 4.97 -4.80
C LEU A 236 -1.53 6.06 -5.85
N ASP A 237 -1.01 5.92 -7.08
CA ASP A 237 -1.19 6.92 -8.14
C ASP A 237 -2.68 7.14 -8.49
N ASP A 238 -3.53 6.11 -8.32
CA ASP A 238 -4.97 6.23 -8.58
C ASP A 238 -5.69 7.12 -7.54
N ALA A 239 -5.08 7.33 -6.36
CA ALA A 239 -5.58 8.21 -5.31
C ALA A 239 -4.98 9.63 -5.35
N VAL A 240 -4.00 9.88 -6.23
CA VAL A 240 -3.36 11.20 -6.36
C VAL A 240 -4.30 12.17 -7.07
N ILE A 241 -4.48 13.34 -6.48
CA ILE A 241 -5.23 14.45 -7.04
C ILE A 241 -4.25 15.57 -7.40
N SER A 242 -4.57 16.38 -8.40
CA SER A 242 -3.69 17.48 -8.83
C SER A 242 -4.45 18.79 -8.94
N TYR A 243 -3.85 19.84 -8.37
CA TYR A 243 -4.38 21.21 -8.40
C TYR A 243 -3.30 22.20 -8.80
N ALA A 244 -3.72 23.36 -9.34
CA ALA A 244 -2.80 24.50 -9.46
C ALA A 244 -2.23 24.85 -8.09
N MET A 245 -0.97 25.26 -8.06
CA MET A 245 -0.46 25.98 -6.91
C MET A 245 -0.91 27.44 -6.99
N PHE A 246 -1.55 27.88 -5.92
CA PHE A 246 -2.07 29.22 -5.81
C PHE A 246 -1.14 30.11 -4.98
N ILE A 247 -1.03 31.35 -5.43
CA ILE A 247 -0.41 32.49 -4.74
C ILE A 247 -1.52 33.51 -4.50
N ASP A 248 -1.55 34.11 -3.32
CA ASP A 248 -2.54 35.13 -3.00
C ASP A 248 -2.14 36.45 -3.65
N ASP A 249 -1.02 37.02 -3.19
CA ASP A 249 -0.35 38.19 -3.76
C ASP A 249 1.11 37.83 -4.00
N LEU A 250 1.57 37.98 -5.26
CA LEU A 250 2.90 37.51 -5.66
C LEU A 250 4.02 38.19 -4.88
N ASP A 251 4.00 39.52 -4.78
CA ASP A 251 5.09 40.24 -4.14
C ASP A 251 5.12 39.97 -2.63
N GLN A 252 3.96 39.99 -1.97
CA GLN A 252 3.85 39.72 -0.53
C GLN A 252 4.21 38.27 -0.17
N ASP A 253 3.73 37.29 -0.94
CA ASP A 253 4.04 35.89 -0.67
C ASP A 253 5.54 35.62 -0.94
N LEU A 254 6.16 36.26 -1.95
CA LEU A 254 7.61 36.18 -2.20
C LEU A 254 8.45 36.90 -1.13
N ASP A 255 7.94 37.94 -0.48
CA ASP A 255 8.58 38.57 0.68
C ASP A 255 8.56 37.67 1.90
N HIS A 256 7.45 36.97 2.17
CA HIS A 256 7.40 35.97 3.23
C HIS A 256 8.38 34.81 2.99
N VAL A 257 8.51 34.35 1.74
CA VAL A 257 9.50 33.31 1.40
C VAL A 257 10.94 33.81 1.56
N GLN A 258 11.23 35.05 1.17
CA GLN A 258 12.55 35.63 1.40
C GLN A 258 12.90 35.67 2.88
N ALA A 259 11.94 36.05 3.74
CA ALA A 259 12.13 36.03 5.19
C ALA A 259 12.46 34.62 5.73
N ILE A 260 11.88 33.57 5.14
CA ILE A 260 12.24 32.17 5.45
C ILE A 260 13.68 31.88 5.01
N PHE A 261 14.08 32.26 3.80
CA PHE A 261 15.42 31.97 3.30
C PHE A 261 16.53 32.70 4.06
N ASP A 262 16.22 33.89 4.60
CA ASP A 262 17.14 34.73 5.35
C ASP A 262 17.14 34.47 6.86
N HIS A 263 16.21 33.66 7.37
CA HIS A 263 16.12 33.35 8.80
C HIS A 263 17.36 32.61 9.33
N ASP A 264 17.78 32.92 10.56
CA ASP A 264 18.88 32.21 11.22
C ASP A 264 18.36 30.97 11.95
N TYR A 265 18.73 29.80 11.43
CA TYR A 265 18.28 28.51 11.95
C TYR A 265 19.20 27.91 13.03
N THR A 266 20.30 28.58 13.39
CA THR A 266 21.33 28.00 14.27
C THR A 266 20.91 27.88 15.73
N THR A 267 19.91 28.64 16.17
CA THR A 267 19.45 28.73 17.57
C THR A 267 18.12 28.00 17.83
N ARG A 268 17.63 27.24 16.86
CA ARG A 268 16.27 26.66 16.90
C ARG A 268 16.06 25.50 17.87
N PHE A 269 17.12 24.79 18.24
CA PHE A 269 17.01 23.59 19.08
C PHE A 269 16.99 23.93 20.56
N ARG A 270 16.25 23.14 21.34
CA ARG A 270 16.38 23.13 22.80
C ARG A 270 17.74 22.54 23.20
N PRO A 271 18.29 22.92 24.37
CA PRO A 271 19.50 22.31 24.91
C PRO A 271 19.39 20.78 24.98
N GLY A 272 20.34 20.06 24.36
CA GLY A 272 20.40 18.60 24.28
C GLY A 272 19.82 17.99 22.99
N CYS A 273 19.12 18.78 22.17
CA CYS A 273 18.54 18.34 20.89
C CYS A 273 19.39 18.72 19.67
N GLU A 274 20.55 19.33 19.86
CA GLU A 274 21.39 19.88 18.77
C GLU A 274 21.92 18.80 17.83
N HIS A 275 22.01 17.55 18.30
CA HIS A 275 22.45 16.40 17.51
C HIS A 275 21.48 16.00 16.38
N GLU A 276 20.25 16.49 16.39
CA GLU A 276 19.25 16.17 15.35
C GLU A 276 19.56 16.81 13.99
N ASP A 277 20.47 17.79 13.95
CA ASP A 277 21.03 18.32 12.70
C ASP A 277 22.55 18.39 12.79
N HIS A 278 23.23 17.60 11.95
CA HIS A 278 24.69 17.56 11.91
C HIS A 278 25.33 18.89 11.49
N ASP A 279 24.61 19.76 10.78
CA ASP A 279 25.08 21.10 10.44
C ASP A 279 23.89 22.08 10.35
N PRO A 280 23.65 22.84 11.43
CA PRO A 280 22.55 23.80 11.49
C PRO A 280 22.78 25.06 10.63
N SER A 281 24.00 25.31 10.15
CA SER A 281 24.36 26.50 9.38
C SER A 281 23.98 26.43 7.89
N ARG A 282 23.67 25.22 7.38
CA ARG A 282 23.27 25.01 5.99
C ARG A 282 22.07 25.88 5.64
N LYS A 283 22.20 26.71 4.61
CA LYS A 283 21.10 27.58 4.17
C LYS A 283 19.97 26.77 3.49
N PRO A 284 18.70 27.22 3.57
CA PRO A 284 17.58 26.58 2.87
C PRO A 284 17.85 26.23 1.41
N LEU A 285 18.33 27.17 0.59
CA LEU A 285 18.55 26.96 -0.84
C LEU A 285 19.82 26.17 -1.18
N SER A 286 20.76 25.97 -0.25
CA SER A 286 22.03 25.23 -0.49
C SER A 286 21.79 23.79 -0.97
N HIS A 287 22.53 23.33 -1.97
CA HIS A 287 22.49 21.93 -2.44
C HIS A 287 22.96 20.90 -1.38
N GLU A 288 23.57 21.35 -0.28
CA GLU A 288 23.91 20.52 0.89
C GLU A 288 22.69 20.25 1.80
N ARG A 289 21.60 21.02 1.63
CA ARG A 289 20.32 20.81 2.30
C ARG A 289 19.30 20.21 1.34
N SER A 290 18.88 18.97 1.61
CA SER A 290 17.84 18.28 0.83
C SER A 290 16.46 18.91 1.05
N LEU A 291 15.52 18.66 0.12
CA LEU A 291 14.14 19.12 0.27
C LEU A 291 13.49 18.55 1.54
N GLY A 292 13.70 17.25 1.83
CA GLY A 292 13.19 16.64 3.06
C GLY A 292 13.77 17.26 4.32
N SER A 293 15.07 17.61 4.32
CA SER A 293 15.69 18.33 5.44
C SER A 293 15.12 19.74 5.59
N PHE A 294 14.82 20.42 4.48
CA PHE A 294 14.17 21.74 4.53
C PHE A 294 12.72 21.67 5.01
N ILE A 295 11.97 20.61 4.65
CA ILE A 295 10.63 20.37 5.20
C ILE A 295 10.70 20.15 6.70
N LYS A 296 11.62 19.30 7.20
CA LYS A 296 11.85 19.11 8.64
C LYS A 296 12.18 20.41 9.37
N LEU A 297 12.97 21.28 8.72
CA LEU A 297 13.32 22.60 9.26
C LEU A 297 12.08 23.49 9.48
N LEU A 298 11.12 23.45 8.55
CA LEU A 298 9.90 24.25 8.60
C LEU A 298 8.69 23.49 9.20
N THR A 299 8.92 22.33 9.79
CA THR A 299 7.86 21.55 10.46
C THR A 299 8.06 21.64 11.98
N PRO A 300 7.06 22.10 12.76
CA PRO A 300 7.16 22.17 14.22
C PRO A 300 7.59 20.84 14.84
N SER A 301 8.42 20.92 15.87
CA SER A 301 8.98 19.74 16.56
C SER A 301 9.13 20.00 18.05
N PRO A 302 8.90 18.99 18.92
CA PRO A 302 9.17 19.11 20.35
C PRO A 302 10.65 19.45 20.67
N SER A 303 11.56 19.08 19.76
CA SER A 303 13.00 19.35 19.86
C SER A 303 13.38 20.82 19.63
N TYR A 304 12.46 21.61 19.07
CA TYR A 304 12.67 23.05 18.83
C TYR A 304 12.23 23.90 20.01
N THR A 305 12.82 25.09 20.14
CA THR A 305 12.43 26.09 21.15
C THR A 305 10.98 26.54 20.94
N ASP A 306 10.32 26.96 22.02
CA ASP A 306 8.93 27.45 21.95
C ASP A 306 8.80 28.67 21.02
N GLU A 307 9.80 29.56 21.04
CA GLU A 307 9.87 30.73 20.16
C GLU A 307 9.96 30.33 18.69
N TYR A 308 10.80 29.35 18.35
CA TYR A 308 10.94 28.90 16.97
C TYR A 308 9.69 28.17 16.47
N ASN A 309 9.07 27.31 17.29
CA ASN A 309 7.80 26.68 16.94
C ASN A 309 6.68 27.72 16.75
N ALA A 310 6.60 28.74 17.62
CA ALA A 310 5.63 29.82 17.45
C ALA A 310 5.85 30.62 16.16
N TRP A 311 7.11 30.82 15.76
CA TRP A 311 7.45 31.40 14.46
C TRP A 311 6.99 30.48 13.31
N LEU A 312 7.28 29.18 13.37
CA LEU A 312 6.83 28.22 12.35
C LEU A 312 5.30 28.18 12.20
N ASP A 313 4.56 28.19 13.31
CA ASP A 313 3.10 28.20 13.33
C ASP A 313 2.51 29.49 12.75
N SER A 314 3.29 30.59 12.77
CA SER A 314 2.89 31.85 12.15
C SER A 314 3.00 31.84 10.62
N ILE A 315 3.76 30.90 10.04
CA ILE A 315 3.96 30.79 8.60
C ILE A 315 2.78 30.03 7.98
N PRO A 316 1.99 30.65 7.07
CA PRO A 316 0.91 29.93 6.42
C PRO A 316 1.41 28.75 5.59
N ASN A 317 0.70 27.62 5.61
CA ASN A 317 1.06 26.41 4.85
C ASN A 317 1.28 26.67 3.35
N ARG A 318 0.55 27.64 2.75
CA ARG A 318 0.74 28.03 1.35
C ARG A 318 2.15 28.60 1.09
N ILE A 319 2.70 29.35 2.05
CA ILE A 319 4.03 29.96 1.96
C ILE A 319 5.11 28.89 2.11
N GLN A 320 4.91 27.93 3.03
CA GLN A 320 5.81 26.78 3.15
C GLN A 320 5.85 25.98 1.84
N ALA A 321 4.68 25.66 1.28
CA ALA A 321 4.57 24.96 0.00
C ALA A 321 5.26 25.72 -1.14
N LEU A 322 5.15 27.05 -1.16
CA LEU A 322 5.85 27.91 -2.11
C LEU A 322 7.37 27.83 -1.93
N ALA A 323 7.87 27.99 -0.70
CA ALA A 323 9.29 27.87 -0.38
C ALA A 323 9.88 26.51 -0.80
N PHE A 324 9.15 25.41 -0.57
CA PHE A 324 9.56 24.06 -0.97
C PHE A 324 9.63 23.88 -2.48
N VAL A 325 8.68 24.45 -3.22
CA VAL A 325 8.72 24.42 -4.68
C VAL A 325 9.88 25.24 -5.21
N ILE A 326 10.13 26.42 -4.67
CA ILE A 326 11.28 27.24 -5.06
C ILE A 326 12.58 26.47 -4.81
N LYS A 327 12.74 25.89 -3.62
CA LYS A 327 13.87 25.01 -3.30
C LYS A 327 14.03 23.88 -4.32
N ARG A 328 12.93 23.28 -4.78
CA ARG A 328 12.99 22.16 -5.72
C ARG A 328 13.51 22.56 -7.10
N PHE A 329 13.16 23.75 -7.58
CA PHE A 329 13.52 24.26 -8.90
C PHE A 329 14.76 25.16 -8.90
N TYR A 330 15.24 25.58 -7.72
CA TYR A 330 16.41 26.42 -7.55
C TYR A 330 17.63 25.82 -8.26
N GLN A 331 18.35 26.69 -8.99
CA GLN A 331 19.61 26.40 -9.64
C GLN A 331 20.65 27.41 -9.15
N ASP A 332 21.90 27.00 -9.05
CA ASP A 332 22.98 27.86 -8.53
C ASP A 332 23.13 29.19 -9.30
N ASP A 333 22.81 29.21 -10.59
CA ASP A 333 22.86 30.40 -11.45
C ASP A 333 21.74 31.41 -11.17
N TRP A 334 20.71 31.03 -10.39
CA TRP A 334 19.69 31.96 -9.92
C TRP A 334 20.28 32.92 -8.88
N GLY A 335 21.17 32.43 -8.02
CA GLY A 335 21.70 33.18 -6.88
C GLY A 335 20.59 33.84 -6.05
N ASP A 336 20.81 35.09 -5.66
CA ASP A 336 19.83 35.88 -4.90
C ASP A 336 18.66 36.40 -5.78
N ASP A 337 18.72 36.24 -7.10
CA ASP A 337 17.73 36.74 -8.07
C ASP A 337 16.73 35.63 -8.49
N TRP A 338 16.42 34.72 -7.57
CA TRP A 338 15.48 33.60 -7.80
C TRP A 338 14.05 34.07 -8.09
N ARG A 339 13.67 35.26 -7.58
CA ARG A 339 12.31 35.83 -7.69
C ARG A 339 11.87 36.02 -9.14
N ARG A 340 12.77 36.42 -10.04
CA ARG A 340 12.45 36.69 -11.46
C ARG A 340 11.90 35.47 -12.21
N PHE A 341 12.17 34.27 -11.72
CA PHE A 341 11.75 33.03 -12.36
C PHE A 341 10.33 32.61 -11.97
N ILE A 342 9.73 33.29 -10.99
CA ILE A 342 8.39 33.05 -10.48
C ILE A 342 7.49 34.16 -11.00
N SER A 343 6.33 33.77 -11.52
CA SER A 343 5.39 34.72 -12.13
C SER A 343 3.96 34.22 -11.99
N VAL A 344 3.01 35.12 -12.25
CA VAL A 344 1.61 34.84 -12.47
C VAL A 344 1.17 35.49 -13.78
N ASP A 345 0.10 35.00 -14.39
CA ASP A 345 -0.48 35.68 -15.55
C ASP A 345 -1.16 36.99 -15.14
N ILE A 346 -1.31 37.92 -16.08
CA ILE A 346 -2.20 39.08 -15.92
C ILE A 346 -3.54 38.71 -16.56
N ILE A 347 -4.59 38.61 -15.76
CA ILE A 347 -5.95 38.25 -16.19
C ILE A 347 -6.84 39.49 -16.00
N ASP A 348 -7.44 39.97 -17.09
CA ASP A 348 -8.29 41.17 -17.12
C ASP A 348 -7.63 42.43 -16.50
N GLY A 349 -6.31 42.53 -16.57
CA GLY A 349 -5.53 43.66 -16.05
C GLY A 349 -5.07 43.50 -14.59
N SER A 350 -5.41 42.40 -13.93
CA SER A 350 -4.97 42.08 -12.55
C SER A 350 -4.05 40.86 -12.53
N PRO A 351 -3.08 40.79 -11.60
CA PRO A 351 -2.32 39.56 -11.37
C PRO A 351 -3.26 38.40 -11.05
N GLY A 352 -3.07 37.27 -11.72
CA GLY A 352 -3.75 36.02 -11.42
C GLY A 352 -3.12 35.33 -10.22
N HIS A 353 -3.72 34.20 -9.83
CA HIS A 353 -3.30 33.47 -8.62
C HIS A 353 -2.56 32.17 -8.94
N GLU A 354 -2.49 31.74 -10.21
CA GLU A 354 -1.81 30.49 -10.56
C GLU A 354 -0.31 30.72 -10.74
N MET A 355 0.49 30.09 -9.88
CA MET A 355 1.94 30.21 -9.95
C MET A 355 2.52 29.57 -11.20
N LYS A 356 3.50 30.27 -11.79
CA LYS A 356 4.34 29.77 -12.87
C LYS A 356 5.82 29.84 -12.51
N ILE A 357 6.56 28.83 -12.95
CA ILE A 357 8.02 28.85 -13.01
C ILE A 357 8.44 28.61 -14.46
N PHE A 358 9.36 29.43 -14.98
CA PHE A 358 9.73 29.44 -16.40
C PHE A 358 8.54 29.59 -17.36
N GLY A 359 7.54 30.40 -16.98
CA GLY A 359 6.31 30.61 -17.74
C GLY A 359 5.38 29.38 -17.81
N LYS A 360 5.69 28.30 -17.08
CA LYS A 360 4.87 27.09 -17.02
C LYS A 360 4.12 27.03 -15.70
N ARG A 361 2.82 26.74 -15.78
CA ARG A 361 1.96 26.51 -14.61
C ARG A 361 2.50 25.38 -13.76
N ILE A 362 2.65 25.63 -12.47
CA ILE A 362 3.02 24.61 -11.49
C ILE A 362 1.76 23.94 -10.94
N VAL A 363 1.80 22.62 -10.91
CA VAL A 363 0.74 21.76 -10.37
C VAL A 363 1.30 21.00 -9.19
N GLY A 364 0.59 21.06 -8.08
CA GLY A 364 0.85 20.26 -6.89
C GLY A 364 0.10 18.93 -6.98
N SER A 365 0.71 17.89 -6.43
CA SER A 365 0.05 16.60 -6.19
C SER A 365 -0.43 16.54 -4.76
N TYR A 366 -1.59 15.90 -4.55
CA TYR A 366 -2.26 15.84 -3.26
C TYR A 366 -2.82 14.43 -3.02
N LEU A 367 -2.92 14.06 -1.74
CA LEU A 367 -3.62 12.85 -1.31
C LEU A 367 -4.72 13.22 -0.33
N ARG A 368 -5.85 12.52 -0.40
CA ARG A 368 -6.84 12.51 0.68
C ARG A 368 -6.28 11.66 1.83
N MET A 369 -6.34 12.19 3.04
CA MET A 369 -6.00 11.48 4.28
C MET A 369 -7.16 11.62 5.27
N GLY A 370 -8.21 10.85 5.01
CA GLY A 370 -9.45 10.82 5.78
C GLY A 370 -10.36 12.02 5.55
N PHE A 371 -11.33 12.15 6.44
CA PHE A 371 -12.40 13.13 6.39
C PHE A 371 -12.39 14.00 7.65
N ASP A 372 -12.89 15.23 7.52
CA ASP A 372 -13.14 16.10 8.67
C ASP A 372 -14.49 15.76 9.35
N HIS A 373 -14.81 16.49 10.42
CA HIS A 373 -16.05 16.32 11.19
C HIS A 373 -17.33 16.62 10.37
N GLU A 374 -17.21 17.28 9.22
CA GLU A 374 -18.30 17.54 8.28
C GLU A 374 -18.31 16.54 7.10
N ALA A 375 -17.54 15.45 7.20
CA ALA A 375 -17.35 14.45 6.17
C ALA A 375 -16.78 14.99 4.84
N LYS A 376 -16.05 16.11 4.87
CA LYS A 376 -15.30 16.64 3.73
C LYS A 376 -13.89 16.06 3.69
N TRP A 377 -13.30 16.02 2.50
CA TRP A 377 -11.97 15.44 2.30
C TRP A 377 -10.88 16.28 2.96
N ARG A 378 -10.05 15.66 3.79
CA ARG A 378 -8.79 16.24 4.26
C ARG A 378 -7.72 15.99 3.21
N THR A 379 -7.35 17.01 2.45
CA THR A 379 -6.46 16.87 1.28
C THR A 379 -5.11 17.54 1.56
N PHE A 380 -4.02 16.80 1.39
CA PHE A 380 -2.67 17.26 1.74
C PHE A 380 -1.72 17.20 0.56
N LYS A 381 -0.90 18.24 0.40
CA LYS A 381 0.11 18.30 -0.65
C LYS A 381 1.23 17.30 -0.36
N VAL A 382 1.52 16.44 -1.33
CA VAL A 382 2.72 15.62 -1.31
C VAL A 382 3.90 16.42 -1.87
N ARG A 383 5.10 15.99 -1.53
CA ARG A 383 6.33 16.62 -1.99
C ARG A 383 6.41 16.67 -3.49
N GLN A 384 7.00 17.75 -4.02
CA GLN A 384 7.17 17.92 -5.46
C GLN A 384 8.07 16.83 -6.09
N ASP A 385 8.96 16.24 -5.30
CA ASP A 385 9.83 15.14 -5.70
C ASP A 385 9.28 13.74 -5.36
N PHE A 386 8.11 13.64 -4.72
CA PHE A 386 7.46 12.37 -4.42
C PHE A 386 6.78 11.78 -5.65
N ILE A 387 6.99 10.48 -5.86
CA ILE A 387 6.24 9.63 -6.78
C ILE A 387 5.89 8.36 -6.00
N ALA A 388 4.67 7.84 -6.15
CA ALA A 388 4.25 6.59 -5.52
C ALA A 388 5.24 5.46 -5.82
N THR A 389 5.39 4.50 -4.91
CA THR A 389 6.25 3.33 -5.13
C THR A 389 5.82 2.55 -6.36
N GLU A 390 6.80 2.01 -7.10
CA GLU A 390 6.51 0.93 -8.06
C GLU A 390 6.27 -0.33 -7.23
N LYS A 391 5.10 -0.95 -7.36
CA LYS A 391 4.73 -2.13 -6.58
C LYS A 391 4.61 -3.36 -7.47
N ILE A 392 5.37 -4.40 -7.13
CA ILE A 392 5.17 -5.73 -7.67
C ILE A 392 4.36 -6.53 -6.66
N GLN A 393 3.16 -6.96 -7.05
CA GLN A 393 2.30 -7.77 -6.18
C GLN A 393 2.94 -9.15 -5.94
N MET A 394 3.18 -9.46 -4.67
CA MET A 394 3.81 -10.71 -4.24
C MET A 394 2.77 -11.71 -3.71
N GLU A 395 1.68 -11.19 -3.13
CA GLU A 395 0.63 -11.92 -2.45
C GLU A 395 -0.72 -11.18 -2.58
N ASP A 396 -1.83 -11.87 -2.34
CA ASP A 396 -3.15 -11.24 -2.28
C ASP A 396 -4.07 -11.91 -1.26
N ASP A 397 -4.37 -13.22 -1.41
CA ASP A 397 -5.36 -13.91 -0.59
C ASP A 397 -4.99 -15.33 -0.14
N ILE A 398 -4.38 -16.15 -1.00
CA ILE A 398 -3.86 -17.48 -0.63
C ILE A 398 -2.34 -17.49 -0.81
N SER A 399 -1.63 -17.42 0.32
CA SER A 399 -0.17 -17.46 0.36
C SER A 399 0.32 -18.71 1.06
N THR A 400 1.45 -19.22 0.60
CA THR A 400 2.25 -20.20 1.35
C THR A 400 3.61 -19.63 1.65
N SER A 401 4.10 -19.86 2.85
CA SER A 401 5.40 -19.38 3.28
C SER A 401 6.23 -20.44 3.97
N VAL A 402 7.53 -20.21 4.02
CA VAL A 402 8.51 -21.02 4.75
C VAL A 402 9.49 -20.10 5.47
N VAL A 403 10.00 -20.56 6.61
CA VAL A 403 11.06 -19.88 7.37
C VAL A 403 12.35 -20.64 7.17
N VAL A 404 13.35 -19.98 6.61
CA VAL A 404 14.64 -20.57 6.29
C VAL A 404 15.68 -20.11 7.30
N ALA A 405 16.47 -21.06 7.80
CA ALA A 405 17.45 -20.81 8.85
C ALA A 405 18.54 -19.80 8.41
N PRO A 406 19.13 -19.05 9.36
CA PRO A 406 20.18 -18.09 9.05
C PRO A 406 21.38 -18.76 8.37
N GLY A 407 22.02 -18.04 7.45
CA GLY A 407 23.19 -18.54 6.71
C GLY A 407 22.91 -19.58 5.61
N GLN A 408 21.71 -20.14 5.52
CA GLN A 408 21.30 -21.00 4.39
C GLN A 408 20.87 -20.17 3.16
N MET A 409 20.49 -18.92 3.36
CA MET A 409 20.00 -17.99 2.33
C MET A 409 20.99 -16.84 2.10
N ARG A 410 22.19 -17.17 1.62
CA ARG A 410 23.20 -16.14 1.29
C ARG A 410 23.14 -15.68 -0.15
N GLU A 411 22.89 -16.59 -1.07
CA GLU A 411 23.04 -16.29 -2.48
C GLU A 411 21.74 -15.70 -3.06
N GLY A 412 21.81 -14.43 -3.45
CA GLY A 412 20.74 -13.76 -4.19
C GLY A 412 19.67 -13.05 -3.36
N CYS A 413 19.75 -13.05 -2.03
CA CYS A 413 18.91 -12.19 -1.17
C CYS A 413 19.56 -10.80 -0.98
N SER A 414 18.86 -9.86 -0.33
CA SER A 414 19.37 -8.48 -0.11
C SER A 414 20.66 -8.47 0.71
N LEU A 415 21.53 -7.49 0.45
CA LEU A 415 22.78 -7.27 1.18
C LEU A 415 22.54 -6.81 2.63
N ASP A 416 21.36 -6.25 2.91
CA ASP A 416 21.01 -5.66 4.22
C ASP A 416 20.32 -6.66 5.18
N ILE A 417 20.26 -7.94 4.81
CA ILE A 417 19.64 -8.96 5.66
C ILE A 417 20.50 -9.20 6.91
N ASP A 418 19.87 -9.15 8.08
CA ASP A 418 20.51 -9.57 9.33
C ASP A 418 20.73 -11.09 9.31
N GLU A 419 21.97 -11.51 9.04
CA GLU A 419 22.37 -12.93 8.98
C GLU A 419 22.20 -13.69 10.30
N ARG A 420 21.83 -13.03 11.40
CA ARG A 420 21.52 -13.69 12.67
C ARG A 420 20.09 -14.23 12.71
N HIS A 421 19.20 -13.70 11.88
CA HIS A 421 17.79 -14.05 11.85
C HIS A 421 17.46 -14.98 10.68
N SER A 422 16.37 -15.73 10.84
CA SER A 422 15.79 -16.54 9.77
C SER A 422 15.11 -15.63 8.75
N ALA A 423 14.98 -16.10 7.51
CA ALA A 423 14.29 -15.38 6.45
C ALA A 423 12.92 -16.03 6.17
N LYS A 424 11.85 -15.24 6.11
CA LYS A 424 10.54 -15.71 5.65
C LYS A 424 10.42 -15.50 4.15
N LEU A 425 10.12 -16.58 3.42
CA LEU A 425 9.88 -16.55 1.98
C LEU A 425 8.42 -16.88 1.71
N VAL A 426 7.80 -16.15 0.79
CA VAL A 426 6.37 -16.29 0.51
C VAL A 426 6.10 -16.48 -0.97
N LYS A 427 5.05 -17.23 -1.27
CA LYS A 427 4.54 -17.44 -2.62
C LYS A 427 3.02 -17.34 -2.65
N ASN A 428 2.50 -16.50 -3.55
CA ASN A 428 1.09 -16.53 -3.90
C ASN A 428 0.76 -17.84 -4.66
N CYS A 429 -0.23 -18.58 -4.15
CA CYS A 429 -0.72 -19.84 -4.73
C CYS A 429 -1.60 -19.63 -5.97
N GLU A 430 -2.09 -18.41 -6.18
CA GLU A 430 -3.10 -18.10 -7.19
C GLU A 430 -2.45 -17.55 -8.46
N PHE A 431 -3.02 -17.93 -9.60
CA PHE A 431 -2.71 -17.37 -10.92
C PHE A 431 -3.68 -16.23 -11.28
N ARG A 432 -4.94 -16.36 -10.86
CA ARG A 432 -6.01 -15.35 -10.99
C ARG A 432 -6.62 -15.06 -9.62
N LEU A 433 -6.93 -13.79 -9.37
CA LEU A 433 -7.43 -13.27 -8.09
C LEU A 433 -8.93 -13.01 -8.20
N PHE A 434 -9.70 -13.58 -7.27
CA PHE A 434 -11.16 -13.45 -7.27
C PHE A 434 -11.61 -12.13 -6.63
N GLN A 435 -11.38 -11.03 -7.34
CA GLN A 435 -11.59 -9.68 -6.87
C GLN A 435 -13.06 -9.36 -6.62
N ARG A 436 -13.27 -8.46 -5.66
CA ARG A 436 -14.57 -7.82 -5.39
C ARG A 436 -14.41 -6.31 -5.60
N PRO A 437 -14.81 -5.78 -6.78
CA PRO A 437 -14.60 -4.38 -7.09
C PRO A 437 -15.75 -3.53 -6.53
N ASP A 438 -15.67 -3.17 -5.26
CA ASP A 438 -16.71 -2.37 -4.61
C ASP A 438 -16.83 -0.95 -5.22
N ASP A 439 -15.71 -0.36 -5.63
CA ASP A 439 -15.69 1.02 -6.15
C ASP A 439 -16.01 1.12 -7.66
N ALA A 440 -15.97 0.01 -8.40
CA ALA A 440 -16.22 -0.01 -9.84
C ALA A 440 -17.69 0.22 -10.22
N ILE A 441 -18.58 0.29 -9.22
CA ILE A 441 -19.96 0.75 -9.39
C ILE A 441 -20.01 2.22 -9.87
N HIS A 442 -18.96 2.99 -9.60
CA HIS A 442 -18.80 4.37 -10.05
C HIS A 442 -17.96 4.39 -11.35
N PRO A 443 -18.57 4.70 -12.51
CA PRO A 443 -17.86 4.72 -13.79
C PRO A 443 -16.58 5.58 -13.73
N GLY A 444 -15.48 5.05 -14.26
CA GLY A 444 -14.20 5.75 -14.37
C GLY A 444 -13.36 5.80 -13.09
N PHE A 445 -13.90 5.34 -11.95
CA PHE A 445 -13.22 5.39 -10.67
C PHE A 445 -12.17 4.28 -10.54
N ASP A 446 -12.59 3.02 -10.63
CA ASP A 446 -11.68 1.85 -10.59
C ASP A 446 -11.20 1.49 -12.00
N LYS A 447 -10.17 2.22 -12.44
CA LYS A 447 -9.58 2.08 -13.78
C LYS A 447 -9.01 0.69 -14.03
N GLN A 448 -8.49 0.03 -13.00
CA GLN A 448 -7.91 -1.30 -13.13
C GLN A 448 -9.01 -2.35 -13.35
N THR A 449 -10.09 -2.29 -12.57
CA THR A 449 -11.24 -3.18 -12.78
C THR A 449 -11.89 -2.96 -14.13
N GLU A 450 -12.10 -1.71 -14.56
CA GLU A 450 -12.69 -1.44 -15.88
C GLU A 450 -11.80 -1.94 -17.02
N HIS A 451 -10.49 -1.72 -16.94
CA HIS A 451 -9.54 -2.28 -17.89
C HIS A 451 -9.63 -3.81 -17.92
N ASP A 452 -9.56 -4.46 -16.75
CA ASP A 452 -9.54 -5.92 -16.64
C ASP A 452 -10.84 -6.54 -17.15
N MET A 453 -12.00 -6.00 -16.76
CA MET A 453 -13.31 -6.49 -17.19
C MET A 453 -13.57 -6.28 -18.68
N ALA A 454 -12.95 -5.27 -19.30
CA ALA A 454 -13.05 -5.04 -20.74
C ALA A 454 -12.21 -6.01 -21.59
N GLN A 455 -11.25 -6.73 -21.00
CA GLN A 455 -10.45 -7.71 -21.74
C GLN A 455 -11.26 -8.99 -22.08
N PRO A 456 -10.92 -9.69 -23.17
CA PRO A 456 -11.50 -11.00 -23.46
C PRO A 456 -11.02 -12.09 -22.49
N GLY A 457 -11.78 -13.19 -22.37
CA GLY A 457 -11.38 -14.38 -21.59
C GLY A 457 -11.59 -14.27 -20.07
N ASN A 458 -12.44 -13.33 -19.66
CA ASN A 458 -12.80 -13.11 -18.26
C ASN A 458 -13.75 -14.18 -17.72
N PHE A 459 -13.59 -14.48 -16.43
CA PHE A 459 -14.61 -15.15 -15.63
C PHE A 459 -15.24 -14.10 -14.72
N ILE A 460 -16.56 -13.92 -14.84
CA ILE A 460 -17.33 -12.87 -14.17
C ILE A 460 -18.51 -13.51 -13.46
N ALA A 461 -18.81 -13.05 -12.25
CA ALA A 461 -19.95 -13.51 -11.46
C ALA A 461 -20.62 -12.32 -10.75
N ASN A 462 -21.94 -12.41 -10.57
CA ASN A 462 -22.76 -11.39 -9.90
C ASN A 462 -22.75 -10.02 -10.58
N PHE A 463 -22.69 -9.98 -11.90
CA PHE A 463 -23.01 -8.81 -12.73
C PHE A 463 -24.30 -9.06 -13.51
N GLU A 464 -25.02 -7.99 -13.84
CA GLU A 464 -26.22 -8.07 -14.64
C GLU A 464 -25.85 -8.35 -16.10
N PRO A 465 -26.43 -9.39 -16.74
CA PRO A 465 -26.22 -9.63 -18.17
C PRO A 465 -27.09 -8.65 -18.96
N LEU A 466 -26.51 -7.52 -19.35
CA LEU A 466 -27.21 -6.43 -20.04
C LEU A 466 -27.62 -6.87 -21.43
N ASP A 467 -28.94 -6.87 -21.70
CA ASP A 467 -29.49 -7.10 -23.04
C ASP A 467 -29.34 -5.85 -23.93
N PRO A 468 -29.60 -5.94 -25.26
CA PRO A 468 -29.47 -4.80 -26.17
C PRO A 468 -30.28 -3.55 -25.77
N ARG A 469 -31.44 -3.74 -25.13
CA ARG A 469 -32.28 -2.62 -24.69
C ARG A 469 -31.69 -1.95 -23.45
N GLN A 470 -31.21 -2.73 -22.49
CA GLN A 470 -30.55 -2.21 -21.29
C GLN A 470 -29.24 -1.50 -21.65
N LEU A 471 -28.47 -2.09 -22.56
CA LEU A 471 -27.24 -1.50 -23.07
C LEU A 471 -27.50 -0.18 -23.80
N ALA A 472 -28.54 -0.11 -24.63
CA ALA A 472 -28.94 1.13 -25.30
C ALA A 472 -29.21 2.27 -24.30
N ALA A 473 -29.91 1.98 -23.20
CA ALA A 473 -30.18 2.98 -22.16
C ALA A 473 -28.90 3.50 -21.47
N ILE A 474 -27.82 2.71 -21.45
CA ILE A 474 -26.53 3.11 -20.87
C ILE A 474 -25.70 3.90 -21.87
N VAL A 475 -25.56 3.41 -23.11
CA VAL A 475 -24.73 4.04 -24.15
C VAL A 475 -25.34 5.37 -24.64
N GLU A 476 -26.67 5.46 -24.72
CA GLU A 476 -27.38 6.66 -25.17
C GLU A 476 -27.45 7.75 -24.08
N ASP A 477 -27.19 7.40 -22.81
CA ASP A 477 -26.95 8.39 -21.74
C ASP A 477 -25.51 8.90 -21.82
N VAL A 478 -25.30 9.86 -22.73
CA VAL A 478 -23.99 10.42 -23.07
C VAL A 478 -23.20 10.91 -21.84
N PHE A 479 -23.88 11.43 -20.81
CA PHE A 479 -23.20 11.91 -19.61
C PHE A 479 -22.63 10.77 -18.76
N THR A 480 -23.45 9.74 -18.51
CA THR A 480 -23.01 8.56 -17.75
C THR A 480 -22.00 7.74 -18.55
N PHE A 481 -22.24 7.56 -19.86
CA PHE A 481 -21.35 6.82 -20.75
C PHE A 481 -19.96 7.44 -20.86
N GLY A 482 -19.88 8.78 -20.95
CA GLY A 482 -18.61 9.52 -20.99
C GLY A 482 -17.79 9.46 -19.69
N SER A 483 -18.34 8.92 -18.61
CA SER A 483 -17.64 8.76 -17.33
C SER A 483 -16.84 7.45 -17.25
N PHE A 484 -17.14 6.44 -18.08
CA PHE A 484 -16.35 5.21 -18.14
C PHE A 484 -14.94 5.46 -18.68
N THR A 485 -14.00 4.59 -18.32
CA THR A 485 -12.69 4.55 -18.97
C THR A 485 -12.82 4.06 -20.41
N GLN A 486 -11.88 4.49 -21.26
CA GLN A 486 -11.87 4.13 -22.68
C GLN A 486 -12.03 2.61 -22.93
N PRO A 487 -11.33 1.69 -22.22
CA PRO A 487 -11.51 0.26 -22.45
C PRO A 487 -12.95 -0.24 -22.21
N MET A 488 -13.61 0.25 -21.16
CA MET A 488 -14.99 -0.13 -20.86
C MET A 488 -15.98 0.52 -21.84
N SER A 489 -15.77 1.78 -22.21
CA SER A 489 -16.56 2.45 -23.25
C SER A 489 -16.46 1.72 -24.59
N ASP A 490 -15.25 1.31 -25.01
CA ASP A 490 -15.03 0.58 -26.25
C ASP A 490 -15.79 -0.76 -26.25
N LEU A 491 -15.69 -1.53 -25.16
CA LEU A 491 -16.43 -2.80 -25.00
C LEU A 491 -17.94 -2.60 -25.13
N LEU A 492 -18.49 -1.61 -24.42
CA LEU A 492 -19.93 -1.35 -24.39
C LEU A 492 -20.43 -0.80 -25.74
N GLN A 493 -19.64 0.03 -26.42
CA GLN A 493 -19.96 0.55 -27.74
C GLN A 493 -19.94 -0.56 -28.79
N GLU A 494 -18.90 -1.40 -28.80
CA GLU A 494 -18.79 -2.56 -29.70
C GLU A 494 -19.99 -3.49 -29.51
N ALA A 495 -20.33 -3.84 -28.26
CA ALA A 495 -21.49 -4.67 -27.96
C ALA A 495 -22.82 -4.03 -28.41
N TYR A 496 -22.95 -2.70 -28.33
CA TYR A 496 -24.13 -1.97 -28.78
C TYR A 496 -24.25 -1.95 -30.31
N ASP A 497 -23.16 -1.66 -31.01
CA ASP A 497 -23.10 -1.61 -32.47
C ASP A 497 -23.36 -2.99 -33.09
N GLU A 498 -22.81 -4.04 -32.49
CA GLU A 498 -22.98 -5.43 -32.93
C GLU A 498 -24.33 -6.05 -32.50
N GLN A 499 -25.12 -5.36 -31.67
CA GLN A 499 -26.33 -5.91 -31.06
C GLN A 499 -26.06 -7.24 -30.35
N SER A 500 -24.96 -7.28 -29.60
CA SER A 500 -24.55 -8.45 -28.82
C SER A 500 -25.68 -8.89 -27.88
N PRO A 501 -25.97 -10.20 -27.76
CA PRO A 501 -27.09 -10.66 -26.96
C PRO A 501 -26.93 -10.31 -25.48
N TYR A 502 -25.70 -10.27 -24.98
CA TYR A 502 -25.37 -9.87 -23.61
C TYR A 502 -23.99 -9.22 -23.52
N VAL A 503 -23.86 -8.24 -22.63
CA VAL A 503 -22.58 -7.69 -22.15
C VAL A 503 -22.67 -7.41 -20.65
N VAL A 504 -21.55 -7.21 -19.98
CA VAL A 504 -21.51 -6.79 -18.57
C VAL A 504 -20.79 -5.45 -18.45
N SER A 505 -21.25 -4.62 -17.52
CA SER A 505 -20.64 -3.34 -17.19
C SER A 505 -20.12 -3.36 -15.76
N SER A 506 -18.97 -2.74 -15.51
CA SER A 506 -18.43 -2.53 -14.16
C SER A 506 -19.43 -1.86 -13.21
N ALA A 507 -20.27 -0.97 -13.75
CA ALA A 507 -21.24 -0.19 -12.97
C ALA A 507 -22.55 -0.93 -12.65
N HIS A 508 -22.75 -2.13 -13.20
CA HIS A 508 -24.03 -2.84 -13.13
C HIS A 508 -23.91 -4.24 -12.49
N PRO A 509 -23.72 -4.31 -11.16
CA PRO A 509 -23.84 -5.57 -10.43
C PRO A 509 -25.21 -6.22 -10.63
N ARG A 510 -25.28 -7.54 -10.46
CA ARG A 510 -26.52 -8.31 -10.57
C ARG A 510 -27.57 -7.78 -9.61
N MET A 511 -28.81 -7.68 -10.06
CA MET A 511 -29.94 -7.35 -9.21
C MET A 511 -30.37 -8.58 -8.39
N VAL A 512 -30.41 -8.43 -7.05
CA VAL A 512 -30.88 -9.44 -6.10
C VAL A 512 -31.93 -8.78 -5.21
N ASP A 513 -33.16 -9.32 -5.24
CA ASP A 513 -34.31 -8.78 -4.50
C ASP A 513 -34.54 -7.28 -4.72
N GLY A 514 -34.31 -6.80 -5.95
CA GLY A 514 -34.52 -5.42 -6.35
C GLY A 514 -33.38 -4.44 -6.03
N ALA A 515 -32.25 -4.92 -5.48
CA ALA A 515 -31.07 -4.10 -5.21
C ALA A 515 -29.81 -4.66 -5.90
N PRO A 516 -28.84 -3.82 -6.30
CA PRO A 516 -27.55 -4.29 -6.81
C PRO A 516 -26.82 -5.15 -5.77
N SER A 517 -26.27 -6.27 -6.22
CA SER A 517 -25.48 -7.16 -5.36
C SER A 517 -24.29 -6.42 -4.77
N LYS A 518 -24.08 -6.58 -3.45
CA LYS A 518 -22.88 -6.09 -2.75
C LYS A 518 -21.69 -7.06 -2.89
N ASN A 519 -21.74 -8.01 -3.81
CA ASN A 519 -20.66 -8.98 -4.02
C ASN A 519 -20.42 -9.24 -5.52
N PRO A 520 -20.19 -8.18 -6.34
CA PRO A 520 -19.72 -8.35 -7.72
C PRO A 520 -18.36 -9.05 -7.71
N ARG A 521 -18.09 -9.91 -8.69
CA ARG A 521 -16.84 -10.70 -8.75
C ARG A 521 -16.32 -10.87 -10.16
N TYR A 522 -15.00 -10.85 -10.29
CA TYR A 522 -14.31 -11.30 -11.50
C TYR A 522 -12.97 -11.97 -11.12
N LEU A 523 -12.41 -12.77 -12.03
CA LEU A 523 -11.07 -13.34 -11.88
C LEU A 523 -10.05 -12.47 -12.61
N GLN A 524 -9.40 -11.58 -11.86
CA GLN A 524 -8.29 -10.77 -12.33
C GLN A 524 -7.07 -11.65 -12.60
N THR A 525 -6.46 -11.56 -13.79
CA THR A 525 -5.15 -12.19 -14.01
C THR A 525 -4.09 -11.37 -13.28
N ARG A 526 -3.20 -12.02 -12.53
CA ARG A 526 -2.17 -11.31 -11.75
C ARG A 526 -1.40 -10.34 -12.62
N THR A 527 -1.17 -9.14 -12.08
CA THR A 527 -0.55 -8.02 -12.80
C THR A 527 0.87 -8.32 -13.22
N ASP A 528 1.61 -9.15 -12.48
CA ASP A 528 2.96 -9.56 -12.85
C ASP A 528 3.03 -10.47 -14.09
N LEU A 529 1.90 -11.04 -14.50
CA LEU A 529 1.77 -11.84 -15.72
C LEU A 529 1.24 -11.01 -16.89
N THR A 530 0.36 -10.04 -16.64
CA THR A 530 -0.19 -9.16 -17.67
C THR A 530 0.76 -8.00 -18.01
N LYS A 531 1.60 -7.58 -17.07
CA LYS A 531 2.63 -6.53 -17.22
C LYS A 531 4.04 -7.08 -16.91
N PRO A 532 4.52 -8.10 -17.65
CA PRO A 532 5.77 -8.81 -17.31
C PRO A 532 7.01 -7.91 -17.36
N LEU A 533 7.01 -6.86 -18.20
CA LEU A 533 8.13 -5.92 -18.31
C LEU A 533 8.46 -5.25 -16.97
N ARG A 534 7.44 -4.84 -16.19
CA ARG A 534 7.67 -4.14 -14.91
C ARG A 534 8.37 -5.04 -13.90
N LYS A 535 7.98 -6.31 -13.84
CA LYS A 535 8.65 -7.31 -13.01
C LYS A 535 10.07 -7.61 -13.52
N TYR A 536 10.27 -7.75 -14.83
CA TYR A 536 11.60 -7.95 -15.40
C TYR A 536 12.55 -6.79 -15.06
N VAL A 537 12.07 -5.55 -15.16
CA VAL A 537 12.83 -4.34 -14.81
C VAL A 537 13.17 -4.29 -13.33
N ALA A 538 12.24 -4.68 -12.45
CA ALA A 538 12.49 -4.82 -11.02
C ALA A 538 13.60 -5.86 -10.77
N ASP A 539 13.44 -7.07 -11.30
CA ASP A 539 14.38 -8.19 -11.13
C ASP A 539 15.79 -7.86 -11.65
N ILE A 540 15.90 -7.30 -12.87
CA ILE A 540 17.19 -6.90 -13.45
C ILE A 540 17.84 -5.78 -12.63
N GLY A 541 17.08 -4.76 -12.22
CA GLY A 541 17.63 -3.68 -11.41
C GLY A 541 18.19 -4.21 -10.08
N THR A 542 17.46 -5.10 -9.40
CA THR A 542 17.95 -5.75 -8.17
C THR A 542 19.18 -6.62 -8.44
N ARG A 543 19.19 -7.38 -9.54
CA ARG A 543 20.36 -8.21 -9.91
C ARG A 543 21.62 -7.39 -10.15
N LEU A 544 21.50 -6.27 -10.86
CA LEU A 544 22.62 -5.35 -11.11
C LEU A 544 23.17 -4.79 -9.80
N HIS A 545 22.28 -4.34 -8.91
CA HIS A 545 22.65 -3.82 -7.60
C HIS A 545 23.36 -4.86 -6.73
N ARG A 546 22.79 -6.07 -6.62
CA ARG A 546 23.41 -7.18 -5.89
C ARG A 546 24.61 -7.80 -6.60
N LYS A 547 24.93 -7.36 -7.82
CA LYS A 547 25.90 -7.99 -8.74
C LYS A 547 25.66 -9.50 -8.91
N LEU A 548 24.39 -9.90 -8.87
CA LEU A 548 23.93 -11.28 -8.84
C LEU A 548 23.90 -11.87 -10.26
N PRO A 549 24.65 -12.94 -10.55
CA PRO A 549 24.65 -13.59 -11.86
C PRO A 549 23.26 -14.07 -12.31
N MET A 550 23.02 -14.14 -13.62
CA MET A 550 21.71 -14.46 -14.20
C MET A 550 21.22 -15.88 -13.87
N GLU A 551 22.14 -16.82 -13.70
CA GLU A 551 21.86 -18.22 -13.34
C GLU A 551 21.47 -18.42 -11.87
N LYS A 552 21.72 -17.42 -11.02
CA LYS A 552 21.39 -17.48 -9.59
C LYS A 552 19.95 -17.05 -9.33
N PRO A 553 19.25 -17.72 -8.40
CA PRO A 553 17.89 -17.35 -8.04
C PRO A 553 17.89 -15.98 -7.34
N LEU A 554 16.93 -15.15 -7.71
CA LEU A 554 16.69 -13.87 -7.03
C LEU A 554 15.74 -14.11 -5.86
N CYS A 555 16.12 -13.64 -4.68
CA CYS A 555 15.42 -13.88 -3.42
C CYS A 555 14.90 -12.56 -2.84
N TYR A 556 13.60 -12.49 -2.59
CA TYR A 556 12.96 -11.40 -1.87
C TYR A 556 12.34 -11.95 -0.58
N PRO A 557 13.05 -11.91 0.56
CA PRO A 557 12.44 -12.26 1.82
C PRO A 557 11.46 -11.17 2.26
N VAL A 558 10.57 -11.52 3.18
CA VAL A 558 9.72 -10.52 3.83
C VAL A 558 10.61 -9.56 4.63
N ASP A 559 10.49 -8.26 4.36
CA ASP A 559 11.24 -7.23 5.08
C ASP A 559 10.43 -6.67 6.26
N ALA A 560 9.11 -6.56 6.09
CA ALA A 560 8.24 -5.96 7.11
C ALA A 560 6.87 -6.65 7.17
N VAL A 561 6.38 -6.92 8.39
CA VAL A 561 5.05 -7.47 8.64
C VAL A 561 4.10 -6.38 9.12
N LEU A 562 3.19 -5.98 8.23
CA LEU A 562 2.37 -4.76 8.32
C LEU A 562 0.89 -5.12 8.25
N THR A 563 0.34 -5.62 9.34
CA THR A 563 -1.06 -6.08 9.42
C THR A 563 -2.06 -4.93 9.30
N GLY A 564 -3.34 -5.25 9.14
CA GLY A 564 -4.42 -4.27 9.03
C GLY A 564 -5.57 -4.55 9.97
N ARG A 565 -6.16 -3.49 10.51
CA ARG A 565 -7.34 -3.55 11.37
C ARG A 565 -8.50 -2.83 10.73
N ARG A 566 -9.69 -3.41 10.87
CA ARG A 566 -10.93 -2.70 10.58
C ARG A 566 -11.46 -2.12 11.88
N ASN A 567 -11.37 -0.81 11.99
CA ASN A 567 -11.91 -0.07 13.12
C ASN A 567 -13.31 0.46 12.77
N ASN A 568 -14.17 0.53 13.78
CA ASN A 568 -15.49 1.12 13.67
C ASN A 568 -15.82 1.99 14.88
N PRO A 569 -16.59 3.08 14.68
CA PRO A 569 -17.20 3.81 15.78
C PRO A 569 -18.31 2.96 16.44
N PRO A 570 -18.82 3.38 17.61
CA PRO A 570 -19.99 2.73 18.19
C PRO A 570 -21.23 2.98 17.32
N GLU A 571 -22.04 1.94 17.13
CA GLU A 571 -23.34 1.99 16.44
C GLU A 571 -24.39 1.21 17.25
N SER A 572 -25.67 1.28 16.86
CA SER A 572 -26.72 0.53 17.58
C SER A 572 -26.44 -0.98 17.55
N GLY A 573 -26.18 -1.55 18.72
CA GLY A 573 -25.82 -2.97 18.88
C GLY A 573 -24.38 -3.33 18.52
N ILE A 574 -23.53 -2.36 18.14
CA ILE A 574 -22.12 -2.58 17.80
C ILE A 574 -21.25 -1.68 18.68
N ARG A 575 -20.40 -2.31 19.51
CA ARG A 575 -19.44 -1.59 20.35
C ARG A 575 -18.26 -1.07 19.53
N ALA A 576 -17.59 -0.05 20.05
CA ALA A 576 -16.46 0.58 19.38
C ALA A 576 -15.26 -0.38 19.27
N LEU A 577 -14.52 -0.28 18.16
CA LEU A 577 -13.19 -0.89 17.99
C LEU A 577 -12.14 0.13 17.50
N ALA A 578 -12.52 1.38 17.31
CA ALA A 578 -11.64 2.45 16.82
C ALA A 578 -10.73 3.04 17.91
N VAL A 579 -10.06 2.18 18.68
CA VAL A 579 -9.12 2.56 19.75
C VAL A 579 -7.67 2.70 19.28
N TYR A 580 -7.38 2.34 18.03
CA TYR A 580 -6.05 2.42 17.44
C TYR A 580 -5.83 3.78 16.77
N ASN A 581 -4.61 4.30 16.87
CA ASN A 581 -4.13 5.41 16.05
C ASN A 581 -3.75 4.90 14.62
N PRO A 582 -3.15 5.71 13.72
CA PRO A 582 -2.83 5.26 12.36
C PRO A 582 -1.96 4.00 12.30
N ILE A 583 -0.95 3.88 13.17
CA ILE A 583 0.06 2.83 13.15
C ILE A 583 0.43 2.43 14.58
N HIS A 584 0.20 1.17 14.92
CA HIS A 584 0.65 0.57 16.18
C HIS A 584 1.75 -0.45 15.96
N TYR A 585 2.61 -0.60 16.96
CA TYR A 585 3.55 -1.70 17.11
C TYR A 585 3.14 -2.53 18.34
N GLN A 586 3.06 -3.84 18.19
CA GLN A 586 2.76 -4.75 19.30
C GLN A 586 3.90 -5.75 19.46
N GLU A 587 4.34 -5.92 20.70
CA GLU A 587 5.19 -7.04 21.07
C GLU A 587 4.43 -8.36 20.89
N LEU A 588 5.15 -9.48 20.82
CA LEU A 588 4.56 -10.77 20.47
C LEU A 588 3.36 -11.18 21.36
N PRO A 589 3.34 -10.96 22.69
CA PRO A 589 2.18 -11.30 23.50
C PRO A 589 0.92 -10.57 23.05
N GLU A 590 0.96 -9.24 22.94
CA GLU A 590 -0.15 -8.39 22.51
C GLU A 590 -0.55 -8.68 21.06
N LEU A 591 0.43 -8.84 20.17
CA LEU A 591 0.18 -9.19 18.77
C LEU A 591 -0.55 -10.53 18.65
N PHE A 592 -0.20 -11.52 19.48
CA PHE A 592 -0.85 -12.82 19.46
C PHE A 592 -2.23 -12.82 20.14
N MET A 593 -2.51 -11.90 21.07
CA MET A 593 -3.90 -11.67 21.51
C MET A 593 -4.76 -11.28 20.31
N ASP A 594 -4.24 -10.38 19.47
CA ASP A 594 -4.93 -9.93 18.27
C ASP A 594 -5.02 -11.00 17.19
N PHE A 595 -3.94 -11.74 16.93
CA PHE A 595 -3.96 -12.81 15.93
C PHE A 595 -4.88 -13.96 16.31
N VAL A 596 -4.98 -14.32 17.58
CA VAL A 596 -5.92 -15.35 18.06
C VAL A 596 -7.36 -14.91 17.83
N CYS A 597 -7.68 -13.65 18.12
CA CYS A 597 -9.05 -13.15 18.10
C CYS A 597 -9.50 -12.65 16.72
N SER A 598 -8.63 -11.96 15.97
CA SER A 598 -8.94 -11.32 14.68
C SER A 598 -10.29 -10.59 14.71
N LEU A 599 -10.36 -9.55 15.56
CA LEU A 599 -11.61 -8.88 15.93
C LEU A 599 -12.21 -8.04 14.79
N THR A 600 -13.54 -7.99 14.75
CA THR A 600 -14.30 -7.18 13.80
C THR A 600 -15.62 -6.70 14.42
N GLY A 601 -16.05 -5.49 14.06
CA GLY A 601 -17.36 -4.97 14.48
C GLY A 601 -18.54 -5.64 13.79
N LYS A 602 -18.29 -6.46 12.77
CA LYS A 602 -19.32 -7.27 12.10
C LYS A 602 -19.68 -8.48 12.95
N SER A 603 -20.98 -8.77 13.04
CA SER A 603 -21.51 -9.96 13.74
C SER A 603 -21.00 -10.09 15.19
N PRO A 604 -21.32 -9.10 16.07
CA PRO A 604 -20.90 -9.13 17.46
C PRO A 604 -21.42 -10.37 18.20
N SER A 605 -20.65 -10.82 19.19
CA SER A 605 -21.04 -11.88 20.10
C SER A 605 -21.95 -11.36 21.22
N THR A 606 -22.45 -12.25 22.08
CA THR A 606 -23.24 -11.85 23.26
C THR A 606 -22.45 -11.00 24.25
N THR A 607 -21.12 -11.08 24.23
CA THR A 607 -20.24 -10.44 25.22
C THR A 607 -19.33 -9.36 24.63
N GLY A 608 -19.25 -9.21 23.30
CA GLY A 608 -18.36 -8.24 22.68
C GLY A 608 -18.33 -8.31 21.16
N ALA A 609 -17.18 -7.97 20.57
CA ALA A 609 -16.98 -7.97 19.12
C ALA A 609 -17.14 -9.34 18.45
N GLY A 610 -17.25 -9.33 17.12
CA GLY A 610 -17.15 -10.52 16.28
C GLY A 610 -15.69 -10.93 16.09
N SER A 611 -15.48 -12.17 15.64
CA SER A 611 -14.15 -12.75 15.43
C SER A 611 -14.11 -13.50 14.09
N GLU A 612 -13.06 -13.26 13.30
CA GLU A 612 -12.76 -14.07 12.11
C GLU A 612 -11.95 -15.34 12.44
N GLY A 613 -11.73 -15.60 13.74
CA GLY A 613 -10.90 -16.68 14.26
C GLY A 613 -9.40 -16.46 14.04
N ALA A 614 -8.59 -17.36 14.59
CA ALA A 614 -7.13 -17.24 14.56
C ALA A 614 -6.59 -16.95 13.15
N LEU A 615 -5.74 -15.92 13.05
CA LEU A 615 -5.07 -15.46 11.83
C LEU A 615 -6.04 -15.13 10.67
N THR A 616 -7.30 -14.80 10.98
CA THR A 616 -8.41 -14.65 10.00
C THR A 616 -8.72 -15.91 9.19
N LYS A 617 -8.30 -17.08 9.71
CA LYS A 617 -8.44 -18.39 9.07
C LYS A 617 -9.55 -19.24 9.68
N GLY A 618 -10.37 -18.72 10.58
CA GLY A 618 -11.48 -19.47 11.19
C GLY A 618 -12.35 -20.23 10.18
N PRO A 619 -12.83 -19.59 9.09
CA PRO A 619 -13.60 -20.27 8.05
C PRO A 619 -12.79 -21.20 7.14
N PHE A 620 -11.46 -21.13 7.21
CA PHE A 620 -10.53 -21.74 6.25
C PHE A 620 -9.55 -22.72 6.88
N ASN A 621 -9.70 -23.08 8.16
CA ASN A 621 -8.87 -24.05 8.85
C ASN A 621 -9.72 -25.24 9.33
N ALA A 622 -9.44 -26.44 8.80
CA ALA A 622 -10.13 -27.67 9.17
C ALA A 622 -9.48 -28.41 10.35
N LEU A 623 -8.38 -27.89 10.91
CA LEU A 623 -7.61 -28.43 12.03
C LEU A 623 -7.82 -27.60 13.30
N ARG A 624 -7.11 -27.96 14.37
CA ARG A 624 -7.04 -27.12 15.57
C ARG A 624 -6.20 -25.87 15.24
N PRO A 625 -6.70 -24.65 15.51
CA PRO A 625 -5.99 -23.41 15.19
C PRO A 625 -4.63 -23.25 15.88
N THR A 626 -4.38 -23.99 16.96
CA THR A 626 -3.11 -23.95 17.71
C THR A 626 -1.90 -24.33 16.87
N ALA A 627 -2.06 -25.20 15.86
CA ALA A 627 -0.94 -25.59 15.01
C ALA A 627 -0.48 -24.42 14.11
N ASP A 628 -1.43 -23.69 13.50
CA ASP A 628 -1.15 -22.45 12.78
C ASP A 628 -0.52 -21.38 13.69
N LEU A 629 -1.11 -21.17 14.87
CA LEU A 629 -0.62 -20.15 15.82
C LEU A 629 0.81 -20.46 16.31
N ASN A 630 1.13 -21.72 16.58
CA ASN A 630 2.47 -22.11 16.99
C ASN A 630 3.48 -21.87 15.87
N ASN A 631 3.15 -22.22 14.62
CA ASN A 631 4.03 -21.99 13.48
C ASN A 631 4.24 -20.49 13.25
N ALA A 632 3.18 -19.68 13.29
CA ALA A 632 3.29 -18.24 13.20
C ALA A 632 4.18 -17.67 14.31
N LEU A 633 3.97 -18.08 15.57
CA LEU A 633 4.76 -17.58 16.71
C LEU A 633 6.24 -17.92 16.54
N VAL A 634 6.55 -19.15 16.18
CA VAL A 634 7.93 -19.58 15.91
C VAL A 634 8.51 -18.80 14.73
N SER A 635 7.73 -18.54 13.67
CA SER A 635 8.18 -17.69 12.56
C SER A 635 8.61 -16.31 13.05
N PHE A 636 7.76 -15.61 13.80
CA PHE A 636 8.09 -14.27 14.30
C PHE A 636 9.32 -14.25 15.19
N ILE A 637 9.45 -15.24 16.10
CA ILE A 637 10.63 -15.37 16.98
C ILE A 637 11.90 -15.59 16.17
N LEU A 638 11.86 -16.49 15.18
CA LEU A 638 13.05 -16.88 14.41
C LEU A 638 13.49 -15.81 13.40
N THR A 639 12.55 -15.05 12.83
CA THR A 639 12.84 -14.00 11.85
C THR A 639 13.10 -12.64 12.51
N GLY A 640 12.75 -12.48 13.78
CA GLY A 640 12.84 -11.18 14.46
C GLY A 640 11.90 -10.13 13.86
N HIS A 641 10.84 -10.53 13.15
CA HIS A 641 9.92 -9.58 12.55
C HIS A 641 9.11 -8.82 13.61
N ALA A 642 9.01 -7.51 13.45
CA ALA A 642 8.13 -6.67 14.23
C ALA A 642 6.68 -6.76 13.73
N GLY A 643 5.72 -6.84 14.65
CA GLY A 643 4.29 -6.81 14.34
C GLY A 643 3.74 -5.39 14.36
N PHE A 644 3.68 -4.75 13.19
CA PHE A 644 2.97 -3.49 13.04
C PHE A 644 1.53 -3.71 12.56
N SER A 645 0.63 -2.82 12.95
CA SER A 645 -0.75 -2.80 12.46
C SER A 645 -1.14 -1.39 11.99
N SER A 646 -1.95 -1.36 10.93
CA SER A 646 -2.47 -0.13 10.32
C SER A 646 -3.98 -0.03 10.46
N SER A 647 -4.47 1.16 10.77
CA SER A 647 -5.90 1.41 10.93
C SER A 647 -6.60 1.62 9.58
N ALA A 648 -7.75 0.98 9.40
CA ALA A 648 -8.68 1.21 8.29
C ALA A 648 -10.11 1.44 8.82
N GLY A 649 -10.92 2.16 8.06
CA GLY A 649 -12.26 2.59 8.43
C GLY A 649 -12.21 3.88 9.26
N PHE A 650 -11.91 3.76 10.56
CA PHE A 650 -11.97 4.87 11.52
C PHE A 650 -10.75 4.91 12.46
N ILE A 651 -10.45 6.09 12.97
CA ILE A 651 -9.50 6.34 14.06
C ILE A 651 -10.23 7.16 15.13
N GLY A 652 -10.50 6.56 16.29
CA GLY A 652 -11.49 7.12 17.21
C GLY A 652 -12.91 7.09 16.63
N PRO A 653 -13.90 7.59 17.40
CA PRO A 653 -15.30 7.61 16.98
C PRO A 653 -15.60 8.57 15.82
N ASN A 654 -14.78 9.61 15.61
CA ASN A 654 -15.16 10.73 14.75
C ASN A 654 -14.32 10.82 13.46
N MET A 655 -13.09 10.28 13.44
CA MET A 655 -12.21 10.43 12.27
C MET A 655 -12.33 9.24 11.34
N ARG A 656 -13.10 9.41 10.26
CA ARG A 656 -13.17 8.44 9.15
C ARG A 656 -11.90 8.54 8.30
N VAL A 657 -11.27 7.40 8.00
CA VAL A 657 -10.04 7.31 7.19
C VAL A 657 -10.13 6.33 6.02
N ASP A 658 -11.20 5.53 5.93
CA ASP A 658 -11.36 4.48 4.91
C ASP A 658 -10.09 3.63 4.75
N HIS A 659 -9.47 3.62 3.57
CA HIS A 659 -8.21 2.92 3.30
C HIS A 659 -7.02 3.86 3.10
N ASP A 660 -7.16 5.15 3.38
CA ASP A 660 -6.13 6.16 3.08
C ASP A 660 -4.82 5.86 3.82
N VAL A 661 -4.92 5.46 5.11
CA VAL A 661 -3.74 5.02 5.88
C VAL A 661 -3.18 3.70 5.32
N SER A 662 -4.03 2.75 4.93
CA SER A 662 -3.60 1.45 4.39
C SER A 662 -2.76 1.59 3.11
N LEU A 663 -3.13 2.52 2.22
CA LEU A 663 -2.40 2.80 0.98
C LEU A 663 -1.04 3.46 1.23
N LEU A 664 -0.93 4.21 2.33
CA LEU A 664 0.28 4.94 2.71
C LEU A 664 1.37 4.03 3.31
N ILE A 665 0.99 2.88 3.89
CA ILE A 665 1.92 1.98 4.60
C ILE A 665 3.13 1.56 3.73
N PRO A 666 2.98 1.01 2.51
CA PRO A 666 4.14 0.65 1.69
C PRO A 666 5.02 1.86 1.33
N GLU A 667 4.42 3.05 1.21
CA GLU A 667 5.17 4.27 0.88
C GLU A 667 6.08 4.73 2.02
N ILE A 668 5.61 4.57 3.26
CA ILE A 668 6.40 4.87 4.46
C ILE A 668 7.54 3.86 4.55
N TRP A 669 7.24 2.56 4.63
CA TRP A 669 8.24 1.52 4.90
C TRP A 669 9.31 1.41 3.81
N ALA A 670 8.94 1.56 2.54
CA ALA A 670 9.92 1.53 1.46
C ALA A 670 10.92 2.69 1.53
N ARG A 671 10.59 3.80 2.23
CA ARG A 671 11.44 4.99 2.39
C ARG A 671 12.13 5.07 3.75
N LEU A 672 11.96 4.07 4.60
CA LEU A 672 12.72 3.91 5.83
C LEU A 672 13.97 3.09 5.54
N ASP A 673 15.11 3.49 6.09
CA ASP A 673 16.29 2.62 6.10
C ASP A 673 16.01 1.37 6.96
N PRO A 674 16.69 0.24 6.72
CA PRO A 674 16.41 -1.00 7.46
C PRO A 674 16.43 -0.83 8.99
N HIS A 675 17.39 -0.08 9.53
CA HIS A 675 17.48 0.19 10.97
C HIS A 675 16.37 1.14 11.49
N GLU A 676 15.83 2.04 10.66
CA GLU A 676 14.72 2.93 11.03
C GLU A 676 13.39 2.16 11.19
N ARG A 677 13.33 0.90 10.73
CA ARG A 677 12.14 0.02 10.85
C ARG A 677 12.14 -0.78 12.14
N ASP A 678 13.26 -0.83 12.86
CA ASP A 678 13.39 -1.56 14.12
C ASP A 678 12.58 -0.85 15.22
N PRO A 679 11.62 -1.53 15.88
CA PRO A 679 10.90 -0.95 17.00
C PRO A 679 11.81 -0.46 18.13
N ALA A 680 12.96 -1.09 18.37
CA ALA A 680 13.90 -0.65 19.40
C ALA A 680 14.45 0.74 19.07
N PHE A 681 14.86 0.96 17.82
CA PHE A 681 15.29 2.27 17.33
C PHE A 681 14.15 3.30 17.46
N LEU A 682 12.94 2.92 17.05
CA LEU A 682 11.78 3.81 17.09
C LEU A 682 11.38 4.20 18.53
N ILE A 683 11.46 3.28 19.49
CA ILE A 683 11.19 3.54 20.91
C ILE A 683 12.29 4.41 21.52
N GLU A 684 13.57 4.07 21.31
CA GLU A 684 14.71 4.82 21.84
C GLU A 684 14.69 6.29 21.40
N HIS A 685 14.28 6.53 20.15
CA HIS A 685 14.20 7.86 19.57
C HIS A 685 12.82 8.50 19.74
N GLY A 686 11.90 7.94 20.53
CA GLY A 686 10.59 8.54 20.83
C GLY A 686 9.65 8.65 19.62
N TYR A 687 9.89 7.87 18.57
CA TYR A 687 8.98 7.71 17.44
C TYR A 687 7.78 6.80 17.77
N LEU A 688 7.93 5.95 18.79
CA LEU A 688 6.88 5.13 19.38
C LEU A 688 6.72 5.46 20.86
N GLU A 689 5.47 5.53 21.34
CA GLU A 689 5.15 5.64 22.77
C GLU A 689 4.28 4.46 23.22
N PRO A 690 4.48 3.93 24.45
CA PRO A 690 3.63 2.87 24.98
C PRO A 690 2.25 3.42 25.35
N VAL A 691 1.20 2.66 25.05
CA VAL A 691 -0.13 2.88 25.59
C VAL A 691 -0.16 2.23 26.98
N ASN A 692 -0.50 2.99 28.03
CA ASN A 692 -0.47 2.47 29.40
C ASN A 692 -1.87 2.17 29.92
N ASP A 693 -1.98 1.18 30.82
CA ASP A 693 -3.19 0.98 31.62
C ASP A 693 -3.49 2.24 32.46
N PHE A 694 -4.77 2.56 32.64
CA PHE A 694 -5.20 3.68 33.46
C PHE A 694 -6.54 3.39 34.16
N GLU A 695 -6.94 4.26 35.09
CA GLU A 695 -8.26 4.20 35.71
C GLU A 695 -9.21 5.23 35.07
N PHE A 696 -10.43 4.80 34.79
CA PHE A 696 -11.51 5.66 34.30
C PHE A 696 -12.83 5.24 34.97
N ASP A 697 -13.54 6.18 35.57
CA ASP A 697 -14.78 5.94 36.34
C ASP A 697 -14.67 4.79 37.36
N GLY A 698 -13.53 4.73 38.07
CA GLY A 698 -13.26 3.72 39.10
C GLY A 698 -13.05 2.29 38.56
N ARG A 699 -12.89 2.14 37.24
CA ARG A 699 -12.54 0.87 36.59
C ARG A 699 -11.17 0.94 35.97
N LYS A 700 -10.43 -0.16 36.06
CA LYS A 700 -9.14 -0.31 35.37
C LYS A 700 -9.38 -0.58 33.89
N VAL A 701 -8.82 0.26 33.03
CA VAL A 701 -8.81 0.10 31.57
C VAL A 701 -7.46 -0.51 31.16
N LEU A 702 -7.50 -1.67 30.51
CA LEU A 702 -6.29 -2.45 30.16
C LEU A 702 -5.71 -2.04 28.79
N ALA A 703 -5.44 -0.75 28.62
CA ALA A 703 -5.04 -0.19 27.34
C ALA A 703 -3.62 -0.60 26.90
N SER A 704 -2.80 -1.13 27.82
CA SER A 704 -1.47 -1.69 27.47
C SER A 704 -1.50 -2.81 26.44
N ARG A 705 -2.64 -3.46 26.26
CA ARG A 705 -2.84 -4.49 25.22
C ARG A 705 -2.71 -3.94 23.78
N LEU A 706 -2.79 -2.62 23.60
CA LEU A 706 -2.56 -1.98 22.30
C LEU A 706 -1.07 -1.84 21.95
N GLY A 707 -0.17 -2.16 22.87
CA GLY A 707 1.27 -2.03 22.69
C GLY A 707 1.71 -0.56 22.59
N TYR A 708 2.41 -0.24 21.51
CA TYR A 708 2.95 1.08 21.22
C TYR A 708 2.24 1.70 20.02
N ARG A 709 2.30 3.02 19.93
CA ARG A 709 1.70 3.80 18.85
C ARG A 709 2.66 4.86 18.32
N ILE A 710 2.53 5.24 17.06
CA ILE A 710 3.36 6.32 16.49
C ILE A 710 3.08 7.66 17.17
N THR A 711 4.11 8.49 17.27
CA THR A 711 4.06 9.84 17.87
C THR A 711 4.07 10.94 16.79
N ASP A 712 3.91 12.19 17.21
CA ASP A 712 4.16 13.37 16.39
C ASP A 712 5.61 13.41 15.87
N ARG A 713 6.57 12.91 16.66
CA ARG A 713 7.96 12.78 16.22
C ARG A 713 8.10 11.83 15.03
N PHE A 714 7.34 10.73 14.98
CA PHE A 714 7.34 9.81 13.84
C PHE A 714 6.81 10.52 12.58
N VAL A 715 5.74 11.30 12.75
CA VAL A 715 5.15 12.11 11.68
C VAL A 715 6.17 13.12 11.14
N HIS A 716 6.82 13.88 12.02
CA HIS A 716 7.88 14.82 11.64
C HIS A 716 9.06 14.12 10.94
N GLY A 717 9.55 13.02 11.54
CA GLY A 717 10.74 12.31 11.10
C GLY A 717 10.60 11.62 9.75
N PHE A 718 9.43 11.02 9.48
CA PHE A 718 9.23 10.10 8.37
C PHE A 718 8.13 10.51 7.39
N LEU A 719 7.03 11.14 7.83
CA LEU A 719 6.00 11.59 6.88
C LEU A 719 6.46 12.81 6.07
N GLY A 720 7.47 13.56 6.54
CA GLY A 720 8.19 14.55 5.73
C GLY A 720 8.97 13.96 4.54
N LYS A 721 9.05 12.62 4.42
CA LYS A 721 9.52 11.94 3.20
C LYS A 721 8.44 11.89 2.10
N ILE A 722 7.18 12.21 2.42
CA ILE A 722 6.01 12.10 1.54
C ILE A 722 5.25 13.43 1.41
N PHE A 723 4.96 14.11 2.53
CA PHE A 723 4.13 15.31 2.59
C PHE A 723 4.96 16.57 2.81
N ASP A 724 4.45 17.71 2.33
CA ASP A 724 5.03 19.04 2.61
C ASP A 724 4.73 19.50 4.04
N THR A 725 3.55 19.16 4.56
CA THR A 725 3.08 19.56 5.89
C THR A 725 2.69 18.32 6.71
N PRO A 726 3.66 17.49 7.14
CA PRO A 726 3.36 16.18 7.72
C PRO A 726 2.52 16.25 9.00
N ASN A 727 2.76 17.23 9.89
CA ASN A 727 2.00 17.37 11.15
C ASN A 727 0.50 17.67 10.94
N ALA A 728 0.13 18.26 9.79
CA ALA A 728 -1.27 18.50 9.47
C ALA A 728 -2.01 17.23 9.04
N VAL A 729 -1.28 16.21 8.56
CA VAL A 729 -1.84 14.94 8.07
C VAL A 729 -2.46 14.15 9.22
N PHE A 730 -1.68 13.91 10.28
CA PHE A 730 -2.10 13.24 11.51
C PHE A 730 -2.07 14.23 12.67
N THR A 731 -3.22 14.81 12.96
CA THR A 731 -3.46 15.73 14.07
C THR A 731 -3.40 15.01 15.42
N GLU A 732 -3.36 15.76 16.52
CA GLU A 732 -3.36 15.16 17.86
C GLU A 732 -4.58 14.25 18.10
N GLU A 733 -5.77 14.63 17.63
CA GLU A 733 -6.98 13.79 17.74
C GLU A 733 -6.88 12.45 16.98
N ILE A 734 -6.05 12.39 15.93
CA ILE A 734 -5.77 11.17 15.17
C ILE A 734 -4.68 10.34 15.87
N LEU A 735 -3.61 10.99 16.35
CA LEU A 735 -2.50 10.31 17.05
C LEU A 735 -2.92 9.79 18.42
N LYS A 736 -3.87 10.47 19.07
CA LYS A 736 -4.42 10.17 20.40
C LYS A 736 -5.95 10.04 20.33
N PRO A 737 -6.50 8.93 19.82
CA PRO A 737 -7.94 8.73 19.64
C PRO A 737 -8.78 8.93 20.91
N GLU A 738 -8.18 8.71 22.09
CA GLU A 738 -8.79 8.94 23.41
C GLU A 738 -9.23 10.40 23.64
N THR A 739 -8.61 11.36 22.94
CA THR A 739 -8.97 12.78 23.03
C THR A 739 -10.30 13.10 22.35
N GLN A 740 -10.75 12.26 21.41
CA GLN A 740 -12.05 12.42 20.75
C GLN A 740 -13.20 12.04 21.70
N SER A 741 -13.02 11.00 22.51
CA SER A 741 -13.93 10.61 23.60
C SER A 741 -13.28 9.53 24.47
N MET A 742 -12.93 9.88 25.71
CA MET A 742 -12.33 8.94 26.67
C MET A 742 -13.28 7.80 27.04
N GLU A 743 -14.59 8.08 27.11
CA GLU A 743 -15.61 7.07 27.42
C GLU A 743 -15.69 5.99 26.32
N VAL A 744 -15.75 6.41 25.05
CA VAL A 744 -15.80 5.47 23.92
C VAL A 744 -14.48 4.70 23.79
N PHE A 745 -13.35 5.37 24.04
CA PHE A 745 -12.06 4.71 24.05
C PHE A 745 -12.00 3.62 25.14
N ALA A 746 -12.39 3.94 26.38
CA ALA A 746 -12.42 2.98 27.48
C ALA A 746 -13.40 1.82 27.22
N ASP A 747 -14.58 2.08 26.66
CA ASP A 747 -15.51 1.02 26.25
C ASP A 747 -14.91 0.10 25.18
N GLY A 748 -14.24 0.69 24.18
CA GLY A 748 -13.59 -0.06 23.10
C GLY A 748 -12.42 -0.92 23.56
N ILE A 749 -11.66 -0.52 24.60
CA ILE A 749 -10.61 -1.37 25.20
C ILE A 749 -11.22 -2.52 26.01
N ASN A 750 -12.37 -2.30 26.65
CA ASN A 750 -13.07 -3.31 27.42
C ASN A 750 -13.82 -4.33 26.53
N ASN A 751 -14.08 -3.96 25.27
CA ASN A 751 -14.68 -4.81 24.24
C ASN A 751 -13.66 -5.76 23.64
#